data_AF-A0A942EG94-F1
#
_entry.id   AF-A0A942EG94-F1
#
_cell.length_a   1.000
_cell.length_b   1.000
_cell.length_c   1.000
_cell.angle_alpha   90.00
_cell.angle_beta   90.00
_cell.angle_gamma   90.00
#
_symmetry.space_group_name_H-M   'P 1'
#
loop_
_entity.id
_entity.type
_entity.pdbx_description
1 polymer ?
#
loop_
_entity_poly.entity_id
_entity_poly.type
_entity_poly.pdbx_seq_one_letter_code
_entity_poly.pdbx_strand_id
1 'polypeptide(L)'
;MRKKISLRLLGIIPLLVLALMLSSCGVQQSATREISPIEPVVPGLENGGAYAVKGRFSVRSGNVQIQALSVTTDGSLAVVGTSSRSLYLLGEGGSLVWEKNLTSDFSQAVIDPEGRYLAVGTVGGKLLVIKPDQPQAAEEYYFDAPVAILAISLDGERILVGLAPEDQLADDALLLLDRQGNKLWRKNFPELLDAKIVGDDNLIFVNWQEGGESAISAYSALGENLWELQQREQMAVDGSGKMLVSVHGNEVRRYSQTAAALGSYSITGTVNRVIMAEAGAFFGVLATDEATRNQDLLYFDADGNKLWSKRLPNGSDVLLSADGLRIIVASWRQYRDDATQVVIYNQWGQQINLLDVAGRAQKMALADRGDTLVLGLEEGSIYFLNIAEVINRQLNETGQRGLLQYYTPVSFEIPAGESMFTLFFYDSKTERMIPVTRRIKRPQSVLRASIEELVRGPLQGSHLNRTIPKNVEIQVSQSNGIVQLNLPASLDEMSGSTFLSGILDSLLLTVSQFPTVRQIQFTVNGERRAAFGQEGLNIGEAFTPARFGHRPGERLVFLPSRSESRYYLRPESVSGVALQGEALIENLVRYVLTQSSQLYSLNLAAVRIENEIVYLDFTDSFHNLLADNMAAAARAALLRDALALTILENAPYANIHLTVNGKTPVQPEHFLPWESTVSRPYFLNLEE
;
A
#
# COMPACT_ATOMS: atom_id res chain seq x y z
N MET A 1 6.96 -85.44 37.41
CA MET A 1 6.55 -86.54 36.51
C MET A 1 5.94 -85.93 35.23
N ARG A 2 5.70 -86.69 34.14
CA ARG A 2 5.41 -86.16 32.78
C ARG A 2 3.92 -85.90 32.48
N LYS A 3 3.65 -84.90 31.60
CA LYS A 3 2.47 -84.75 30.69
C LYS A 3 1.11 -84.49 31.38
N LYS A 4 0.02 -84.01 30.73
CA LYS A 4 -0.38 -83.59 29.35
C LYS A 4 -1.55 -82.57 29.54
N ILE A 5 -1.73 -81.44 28.84
CA ILE A 5 -2.12 -81.16 27.42
C ILE A 5 -3.44 -81.80 26.93
N SER A 6 -4.53 -81.01 26.89
CA SER A 6 -5.56 -80.86 25.80
C SER A 6 -6.63 -79.84 26.25
N LEU A 7 -6.94 -78.73 25.55
CA LEU A 7 -7.85 -78.59 24.38
C LEU A 7 -9.29 -79.11 24.65
N ARG A 8 -10.41 -78.42 24.35
CA ARG A 8 -10.76 -77.20 23.56
C ARG A 8 -12.05 -76.54 24.21
N LEU A 9 -12.80 -75.52 23.73
CA LEU A 9 -13.00 -74.80 22.45
C LEU A 9 -13.64 -73.38 22.70
N LEU A 10 -13.57 -72.46 21.72
CA LEU A 10 -14.47 -71.31 21.35
C LEU A 10 -15.13 -70.36 22.41
N GLY A 11 -15.13 -69.04 22.15
CA GLY A 11 -16.05 -68.07 22.82
C GLY A 11 -15.63 -66.57 22.85
N ILE A 12 -15.86 -65.83 21.76
CA ILE A 12 -15.55 -64.41 21.47
C ILE A 12 -16.07 -63.34 22.50
N ILE A 13 -15.24 -62.29 22.76
CA ILE A 13 -15.48 -60.80 22.98
C ILE A 13 -16.92 -60.34 23.36
N PRO A 14 -17.17 -59.36 24.29
CA PRO A 14 -16.38 -58.15 24.66
C PRO A 14 -15.99 -58.06 26.17
N LEU A 15 -15.06 -57.21 26.66
CA LEU A 15 -14.76 -55.77 26.47
C LEU A 15 -15.64 -54.81 27.31
N LEU A 16 -15.37 -54.75 28.62
CA LEU A 16 -15.80 -53.68 29.54
C LEU A 16 -14.87 -53.62 30.78
N VAL A 17 -14.74 -52.43 31.40
CA VAL A 17 -14.13 -52.18 32.73
C VAL A 17 -12.71 -52.73 33.00
N LEU A 18 -11.68 -52.08 32.42
CA LEU A 18 -10.32 -52.11 32.98
C LEU A 18 -9.53 -50.80 32.70
N ALA A 19 -10.14 -49.65 32.99
CA ALA A 19 -9.55 -48.34 32.69
C ALA A 19 -9.89 -47.27 33.75
N LEU A 20 -9.79 -47.63 35.04
CA LEU A 20 -9.94 -46.72 36.19
C LEU A 20 -9.38 -47.42 37.45
N MET A 21 -8.11 -47.18 37.79
CA MET A 21 -7.44 -47.33 39.12
C MET A 21 -5.90 -47.33 38.96
N LEU A 22 -5.28 -46.23 38.54
CA LEU A 22 -3.83 -45.99 38.69
C LEU A 22 -3.49 -44.49 38.51
N SER A 23 -3.81 -43.67 39.52
CA SER A 23 -3.53 -42.22 39.51
C SER A 23 -3.49 -41.64 40.92
N SER A 24 -2.54 -42.10 41.75
CA SER A 24 -2.34 -41.59 43.12
C SER A 24 -0.89 -41.78 43.58
N CYS A 25 -0.02 -40.81 43.26
CA CYS A 25 1.26 -40.56 43.92
C CYS A 25 1.55 -39.06 43.82
N GLY A 26 1.70 -38.39 44.95
CA GLY A 26 2.01 -36.96 45.00
C GLY A 26 2.78 -36.59 46.26
N VAL A 27 4.01 -36.13 46.08
CA VAL A 27 4.82 -35.39 47.07
C VAL A 27 5.53 -34.27 46.28
N GLN A 28 5.80 -33.14 46.92
CA GLN A 28 6.14 -31.88 46.26
C GLN A 28 7.53 -31.89 45.57
N GLN A 29 7.59 -31.27 44.40
CA GLN A 29 8.74 -30.46 44.00
C GLN A 29 8.26 -29.05 43.62
N SER A 30 9.01 -28.05 44.05
CA SER A 30 8.72 -26.64 43.80
C SER A 30 9.18 -26.22 42.41
N ALA A 31 8.30 -26.31 41.41
CA ALA A 31 8.54 -25.71 40.11
C ALA A 31 8.34 -24.19 40.20
N THR A 32 9.43 -23.43 40.01
CA THR A 32 9.33 -22.03 39.61
C THR A 32 8.54 -21.96 38.31
N ARG A 33 7.46 -21.17 38.27
CA ARG A 33 6.87 -20.79 36.98
C ARG A 33 7.91 -19.96 36.24
N GLU A 34 8.45 -20.52 35.17
CA GLU A 34 9.08 -19.71 34.14
C GLU A 34 8.00 -18.75 33.62
N ILE A 35 8.19 -17.46 33.89
CA ILE A 35 7.39 -16.42 33.26
C ILE A 35 7.90 -16.37 31.83
N SER A 36 7.11 -16.91 30.90
CA SER A 36 7.36 -16.75 29.47
C SER A 36 7.63 -15.27 29.19
N PRO A 37 8.71 -14.91 28.46
CA PRO A 37 9.07 -13.51 28.26
C PRO A 37 7.86 -12.73 27.74
N ILE A 38 7.52 -11.63 28.43
CA ILE A 38 6.46 -10.74 27.97
C ILE A 38 6.98 -10.11 26.67
N GLU A 39 6.38 -10.46 25.54
CA GLU A 39 6.73 -9.88 24.25
C GLU A 39 6.56 -8.35 24.33
N PRO A 40 7.59 -7.56 23.96
CA PRO A 40 7.48 -6.11 24.00
C PRO A 40 6.47 -5.65 22.95
N VAL A 41 5.42 -4.96 23.38
CA VAL A 41 4.41 -4.38 22.48
C VAL A 41 5.08 -3.34 21.59
N VAL A 42 5.19 -3.63 20.29
CA VAL A 42 5.86 -2.75 19.31
C VAL A 42 4.85 -1.73 18.76
N PRO A 43 5.09 -0.40 18.92
CA PRO A 43 4.27 0.62 18.28
C PRO A 43 4.35 0.52 16.74
N GLY A 44 3.21 0.65 16.06
CA GLY A 44 3.13 0.72 14.59
C GLY A 44 2.60 -0.51 13.85
N LEU A 45 2.27 -1.61 14.53
CA LEU A 45 1.83 -2.88 13.89
C LEU A 45 0.32 -2.98 13.57
N GLU A 46 -0.49 -1.93 13.75
CA GLU A 46 -1.96 -2.07 13.74
C GLU A 46 -2.63 -2.08 12.35
N ASN A 47 -1.90 -1.78 11.27
CA ASN A 47 -2.42 -1.79 9.90
C ASN A 47 -2.32 -3.17 9.24
N GLY A 48 -3.19 -4.08 9.68
CA GLY A 48 -3.47 -5.34 8.99
C GLY A 48 -4.15 -5.12 7.63
N GLY A 49 -3.35 -4.77 6.62
CA GLY A 49 -3.44 -5.34 5.26
C GLY A 49 -2.58 -6.61 5.17
N ALA A 50 -2.44 -7.21 3.99
CA ALA A 50 -1.71 -8.47 3.80
C ALA A 50 -0.19 -8.36 4.08
N TYR A 51 0.19 -8.56 5.35
CA TYR A 51 1.54 -8.55 5.92
C TYR A 51 2.52 -7.61 5.19
N ALA A 52 2.22 -6.31 5.24
CA ALA A 52 3.07 -5.25 4.70
C ALA A 52 4.50 -5.28 5.28
N VAL A 53 4.64 -5.76 6.52
CA VAL A 53 5.91 -6.16 7.13
C VAL A 53 5.96 -7.69 7.11
N LYS A 54 6.85 -8.28 6.29
CA LYS A 54 7.20 -9.72 6.32
C LYS A 54 7.99 -10.05 7.60
N GLY A 55 8.71 -9.08 8.15
CA GLY A 55 9.26 -9.11 9.50
C GLY A 55 10.28 -7.99 9.75
N ARG A 56 10.93 -8.02 10.92
CA ARG A 56 11.85 -6.96 11.38
C ARG A 56 13.01 -7.55 12.18
N PHE A 57 14.22 -7.08 11.89
CA PHE A 57 15.39 -7.18 12.77
C PHE A 57 15.69 -5.82 13.42
N SER A 58 16.37 -5.82 14.56
CA SER A 58 16.97 -4.62 15.15
C SER A 58 18.42 -4.93 15.53
N VAL A 59 19.33 -4.11 15.01
CA VAL A 59 20.77 -4.16 15.32
C VAL A 59 21.00 -3.94 16.82
N ARG A 60 21.96 -4.68 17.40
CA ARG A 60 22.22 -4.70 18.87
C ARG A 60 23.30 -3.71 19.34
N SER A 61 23.93 -3.00 18.40
CA SER A 61 25.02 -2.05 18.65
C SER A 61 24.52 -0.70 19.16
N GLY A 62 25.33 -0.02 19.99
CA GLY A 62 25.10 1.38 20.39
C GLY A 62 25.52 2.42 19.33
N ASN A 63 26.18 2.00 18.25
CA ASN A 63 26.42 2.82 17.05
C ASN A 63 25.97 2.02 15.82
N VAL A 64 25.00 2.54 15.08
CA VAL A 64 24.01 1.70 14.36
C VAL A 64 23.92 2.00 12.86
N GLN A 65 24.72 2.94 12.35
CA GLN A 65 24.69 3.34 10.93
C GLN A 65 24.93 2.14 10.01
N ILE A 66 24.00 1.93 9.07
CA ILE A 66 23.99 0.81 8.12
C ILE A 66 24.85 1.19 6.91
N GLN A 67 26.05 0.64 6.85
CA GLN A 67 27.03 0.90 5.79
C GLN A 67 26.84 -0.04 4.59
N ALA A 68 26.36 -1.27 4.80
CA ALA A 68 26.03 -2.19 3.71
C ALA A 68 24.63 -2.78 3.89
N LEU A 69 23.90 -2.92 2.78
CA LEU A 69 22.63 -3.62 2.70
C LEU A 69 22.55 -4.27 1.32
N SER A 70 22.37 -5.59 1.28
CA SER A 70 22.29 -6.40 0.05
C SER A 70 21.35 -7.59 0.29
N VAL A 71 20.69 -8.09 -0.75
CA VAL A 71 19.63 -9.11 -0.66
C VAL A 71 19.71 -10.07 -1.85
N THR A 72 19.32 -11.33 -1.66
CA THR A 72 19.19 -12.32 -2.75
C THR A 72 18.02 -12.01 -3.67
N THR A 73 18.05 -12.54 -4.90
CA THR A 73 17.01 -12.26 -5.92
C THR A 73 15.60 -12.70 -5.50
N ASP A 74 15.48 -13.72 -4.64
CA ASP A 74 14.22 -14.21 -4.07
C ASP A 74 13.81 -13.47 -2.77
N GLY A 75 14.73 -12.76 -2.12
CA GLY A 75 14.53 -12.12 -0.82
C GLY A 75 14.62 -13.05 0.39
N SER A 76 15.15 -14.29 0.24
CA SER A 76 15.29 -15.24 1.35
C SER A 76 16.47 -14.94 2.29
N LEU A 77 17.52 -14.27 1.80
CA LEU A 77 18.66 -13.82 2.60
C LEU A 77 18.96 -12.34 2.36
N ALA A 78 19.33 -11.61 3.42
CA ALA A 78 19.89 -10.27 3.34
C ALA A 78 21.13 -10.12 4.22
N VAL A 79 22.14 -9.40 3.70
CA VAL A 79 23.36 -9.03 4.41
C VAL A 79 23.25 -7.58 4.87
N VAL A 80 23.48 -7.36 6.17
CA VAL A 80 23.46 -6.03 6.79
C VAL A 80 24.80 -5.78 7.47
N GLY A 81 25.50 -4.73 7.07
CA GLY A 81 26.75 -4.30 7.70
C GLY A 81 26.57 -2.96 8.42
N THR A 82 27.06 -2.83 9.65
CA THR A 82 26.99 -1.58 10.43
C THR A 82 28.36 -0.99 10.77
N SER A 83 28.40 0.33 10.99
CA SER A 83 29.63 1.10 11.35
C SER A 83 30.35 0.62 12.63
N SER A 84 29.72 -0.25 13.42
CA SER A 84 30.34 -0.98 14.53
C SER A 84 31.27 -2.14 14.12
N ARG A 85 31.48 -2.36 12.81
CA ARG A 85 32.12 -3.56 12.20
C ARG A 85 31.33 -4.85 12.38
N SER A 86 30.03 -4.74 12.67
CA SER A 86 29.14 -5.89 12.84
C SER A 86 28.47 -6.22 11.49
N LEU A 87 28.61 -7.47 11.07
CA LEU A 87 28.00 -8.02 9.86
C LEU A 87 26.95 -9.06 10.28
N TYR A 88 25.72 -8.87 9.84
CA TYR A 88 24.59 -9.74 10.12
C TYR A 88 24.13 -10.40 8.84
N LEU A 89 23.95 -11.72 8.88
CA LEU A 89 23.14 -12.42 7.87
C LEU A 89 21.74 -12.62 8.44
N LEU A 90 20.76 -12.09 7.74
CA LEU A 90 19.34 -12.22 8.03
C LEU A 90 18.71 -13.15 6.99
N GLY A 91 17.78 -13.99 7.45
CA GLY A 91 16.94 -14.85 6.63
C GLY A 91 15.56 -14.26 6.43
N GLU A 92 14.62 -15.12 5.99
CA GLU A 92 13.23 -14.74 5.74
C GLU A 92 12.61 -13.97 6.92
N GLY A 93 11.91 -12.87 6.63
CA GLY A 93 11.32 -11.99 7.63
C GLY A 93 12.33 -11.26 8.55
N GLY A 94 13.62 -11.27 8.24
CA GLY A 94 14.64 -10.68 9.10
C GLY A 94 15.04 -11.55 10.30
N SER A 95 14.77 -12.86 10.25
CA SER A 95 15.28 -13.80 11.25
C SER A 95 16.81 -13.79 11.25
N LEU A 96 17.46 -13.61 12.41
CA LEU A 96 18.93 -13.60 12.49
C LEU A 96 19.50 -15.01 12.26
N VAL A 97 20.28 -15.20 11.18
CA VAL A 97 21.00 -16.44 10.91
C VAL A 97 22.32 -16.46 11.70
N TRP A 98 23.11 -15.38 11.59
CA TRP A 98 24.30 -15.15 12.42
C TRP A 98 24.73 -13.69 12.45
N GLU A 99 25.56 -13.37 13.45
CA GLU A 99 26.31 -12.13 13.59
C GLU A 99 27.81 -12.45 13.55
N LYS A 100 28.60 -11.67 12.80
CA LYS A 100 30.06 -11.74 12.75
C LYS A 100 30.63 -10.32 12.91
N ASN A 101 31.47 -10.12 13.92
CA ASN A 101 32.20 -8.86 14.10
C ASN A 101 33.55 -8.93 13.39
N LEU A 102 33.88 -7.92 12.60
CA LEU A 102 35.09 -7.82 11.79
C LEU A 102 36.17 -7.00 12.51
N THR A 103 37.44 -7.24 12.19
CA THR A 103 38.57 -6.55 12.83
C THR A 103 38.80 -5.13 12.26
N SER A 104 38.48 -4.93 11.00
CA SER A 104 38.65 -3.70 10.21
C SER A 104 37.28 -3.21 9.72
N ASP A 105 37.15 -1.92 9.47
CA ASP A 105 35.97 -1.31 8.87
C ASP A 105 35.77 -1.81 7.43
N PHE A 106 34.58 -2.33 7.15
CA PHE A 106 34.19 -2.75 5.81
C PHE A 106 33.55 -1.57 5.06
N SER A 107 33.81 -1.50 3.76
CA SER A 107 33.30 -0.47 2.85
C SER A 107 32.02 -0.92 2.16
N GLN A 108 31.99 -2.16 1.68
CA GLN A 108 30.86 -2.78 1.01
C GLN A 108 30.72 -4.26 1.43
N ALA A 109 29.49 -4.75 1.45
CA ALA A 109 29.17 -6.16 1.57
C ALA A 109 28.01 -6.49 0.62
N VAL A 110 28.19 -7.53 -0.20
CA VAL A 110 27.22 -7.97 -1.22
C VAL A 110 27.02 -9.47 -1.14
N ILE A 111 25.78 -9.94 -1.34
CA ILE A 111 25.45 -11.37 -1.41
C ILE A 111 25.33 -11.84 -2.86
N ASP A 112 25.70 -13.09 -3.11
CA ASP A 112 25.46 -13.78 -4.37
C ASP A 112 23.94 -13.77 -4.72
N PRO A 113 23.54 -13.56 -5.99
CA PRO A 113 22.14 -13.52 -6.41
C PRO A 113 21.28 -14.73 -6.00
N GLU A 114 21.90 -15.92 -5.88
CA GLU A 114 21.29 -17.19 -5.48
C GLU A 114 21.73 -17.62 -4.06
N GLY A 115 22.32 -16.71 -3.27
CA GLY A 115 22.63 -16.90 -1.85
C GLY A 115 23.81 -17.83 -1.52
N ARG A 116 24.63 -18.25 -2.48
CA ARG A 116 25.72 -19.24 -2.26
C ARG A 116 26.86 -18.74 -1.37
N TYR A 117 27.17 -17.46 -1.43
CA TYR A 117 28.18 -16.78 -0.61
C TYR A 117 27.89 -15.28 -0.52
N LEU A 118 28.62 -14.58 0.34
CA LEU A 118 28.71 -13.12 0.32
C LEU A 118 30.18 -12.69 0.25
N ALA A 119 30.42 -11.54 -0.36
CA ALA A 119 31.71 -10.90 -0.47
C ALA A 119 31.71 -9.62 0.39
N VAL A 120 32.80 -9.36 1.12
CA VAL A 120 32.94 -8.17 1.98
C VAL A 120 34.29 -7.51 1.72
N GLY A 121 34.28 -6.26 1.28
CA GLY A 121 35.48 -5.44 1.07
C GLY A 121 35.80 -4.60 2.30
N THR A 122 37.07 -4.41 2.64
CA THR A 122 37.49 -3.57 3.76
C THR A 122 38.39 -2.41 3.38
N VAL A 123 38.32 -1.37 4.21
CA VAL A 123 39.23 -0.21 4.14
C VAL A 123 40.68 -0.67 4.36
N GLY A 124 40.89 -1.65 5.24
CA GLY A 124 42.18 -2.31 5.43
C GLY A 124 42.59 -3.31 4.31
N GLY A 125 42.12 -3.12 3.08
CA GLY A 125 42.55 -3.89 1.90
C GLY A 125 42.23 -5.39 1.89
N LYS A 126 41.26 -5.86 2.67
CA LYS A 126 40.81 -7.26 2.62
C LYS A 126 39.56 -7.43 1.76
N LEU A 127 39.50 -8.56 1.06
CA LEU A 127 38.25 -9.18 0.62
C LEU A 127 38.01 -10.44 1.45
N LEU A 128 36.84 -10.55 2.07
CA LEU A 128 36.36 -11.75 2.75
C LEU A 128 35.29 -12.41 1.89
N VAL A 129 35.46 -13.68 1.54
CA VAL A 129 34.42 -14.52 0.92
C VAL A 129 33.87 -15.47 1.98
N ILE A 130 32.56 -15.37 2.25
CA ILE A 130 31.92 -16.04 3.39
C ILE A 130 30.72 -16.86 2.89
N LYS A 131 30.70 -18.15 3.20
CA LYS A 131 29.55 -19.03 2.91
C LYS A 131 28.51 -18.90 4.04
N PRO A 132 27.19 -18.86 3.77
CA PRO A 132 26.17 -18.60 4.79
C PRO A 132 26.15 -19.61 5.95
N ASP A 133 26.48 -20.87 5.66
CA ASP A 133 26.53 -21.98 6.61
C ASP A 133 27.82 -22.04 7.43
N GLN A 134 28.89 -21.39 6.96
CA GLN A 134 30.25 -21.47 7.52
C GLN A 134 30.87 -20.08 7.82
N PRO A 135 30.20 -19.20 8.59
CA PRO A 135 30.64 -17.82 8.81
C PRO A 135 32.04 -17.68 9.44
N GLN A 136 32.49 -18.68 10.17
CA GLN A 136 33.82 -18.68 10.80
C GLN A 136 34.95 -19.11 9.85
N ALA A 137 34.64 -19.86 8.78
CA ALA A 137 35.60 -20.32 7.77
C ALA A 137 35.58 -19.41 6.53
N ALA A 138 35.71 -18.10 6.75
CA ALA A 138 35.82 -17.13 5.66
C ALA A 138 37.17 -17.26 4.96
N GLU A 139 37.15 -17.21 3.63
CA GLU A 139 38.35 -17.13 2.80
C GLU A 139 38.79 -15.65 2.75
N GLU A 140 40.06 -15.37 3.05
CA GLU A 140 40.60 -14.00 3.12
C GLU A 140 41.60 -13.74 1.99
N TYR A 141 41.32 -12.74 1.17
CA TYR A 141 42.18 -12.25 0.09
C TYR A 141 42.68 -10.85 0.44
N TYR A 142 43.93 -10.54 0.10
CA TYR A 142 44.66 -9.37 0.59
C TYR A 142 45.16 -8.50 -0.56
N PHE A 143 44.95 -7.19 -0.45
CA PHE A 143 45.34 -6.18 -1.41
C PHE A 143 46.17 -5.06 -0.76
N ASP A 144 46.79 -4.25 -1.60
CA ASP A 144 47.66 -3.13 -1.26
C ASP A 144 46.92 -1.79 -1.06
N ALA A 145 45.61 -1.75 -1.32
CA ALA A 145 44.74 -0.58 -1.17
C ALA A 145 43.33 -0.96 -0.68
N PRO A 146 42.59 -0.02 -0.05
CA PRO A 146 41.17 -0.17 0.29
C PRO A 146 40.31 -0.76 -0.84
N VAL A 147 39.43 -1.71 -0.51
CA VAL A 147 38.39 -2.17 -1.46
C VAL A 147 37.29 -1.12 -1.50
N ALA A 148 37.10 -0.45 -2.64
CA ALA A 148 36.11 0.62 -2.80
C ALA A 148 34.83 0.17 -3.52
N ILE A 149 34.96 -0.72 -4.51
CA ILE A 149 33.84 -1.26 -5.30
C ILE A 149 33.87 -2.79 -5.22
N LEU A 150 32.70 -3.40 -5.05
CA LEU A 150 32.55 -4.85 -4.96
C LEU A 150 31.24 -5.31 -5.62
N ALA A 151 31.34 -6.22 -6.59
CA ALA A 151 30.18 -6.84 -7.23
C ALA A 151 30.42 -8.34 -7.48
N ILE A 152 29.33 -9.10 -7.56
CA ILE A 152 29.31 -10.53 -7.91
C ILE A 152 28.61 -10.67 -9.26
N SER A 153 29.08 -11.58 -10.12
CA SER A 153 28.44 -11.87 -11.41
C SER A 153 27.07 -12.54 -11.24
N LEU A 154 26.21 -12.46 -12.26
CA LEU A 154 24.91 -13.14 -12.25
C LEU A 154 25.06 -14.68 -12.13
N ASP A 155 26.14 -15.23 -12.72
CA ASP A 155 26.50 -16.65 -12.55
C ASP A 155 27.15 -16.97 -11.19
N GLY A 156 27.56 -15.97 -10.41
CA GLY A 156 28.30 -16.09 -9.14
C GLY A 156 29.60 -16.91 -9.20
N GLU A 157 30.21 -17.04 -10.37
CA GLU A 157 31.53 -17.64 -10.53
C GLU A 157 32.66 -16.60 -10.57
N ARG A 158 32.32 -15.30 -10.46
CA ARG A 158 33.26 -14.17 -10.50
C ARG A 158 32.97 -13.11 -9.44
N ILE A 159 34.02 -12.39 -9.05
CA ILE A 159 33.96 -11.24 -8.15
C ILE A 159 34.71 -10.07 -8.81
N LEU A 160 34.04 -8.94 -8.99
CA LEU A 160 34.61 -7.68 -9.46
C LEU A 160 35.03 -6.84 -8.24
N VAL A 161 36.29 -6.39 -8.21
CA VAL A 161 36.89 -5.67 -7.07
C VAL A 161 37.57 -4.40 -7.57
N GLY A 162 37.06 -3.24 -7.18
CA GLY A 162 37.77 -1.96 -7.33
C GLY A 162 38.55 -1.64 -6.06
N LEU A 163 39.83 -1.28 -6.23
CA LEU A 163 40.74 -0.85 -5.16
C LEU A 163 41.05 0.64 -5.34
N ALA A 164 40.96 1.41 -4.27
CA ALA A 164 41.26 2.85 -4.27
C ALA A 164 42.37 3.20 -3.27
N PRO A 165 43.58 3.57 -3.70
CA PRO A 165 44.70 3.93 -2.82
C PRO A 165 44.41 5.17 -1.95
N GLU A 166 45.09 5.30 -0.81
CA GLU A 166 45.08 6.54 -0.01
C GLU A 166 45.93 7.67 -0.64
N ASP A 167 46.85 7.33 -1.57
CA ASP A 167 47.67 8.29 -2.30
C ASP A 167 46.93 8.79 -3.54
N GLN A 168 46.53 10.07 -3.52
CA GLN A 168 45.80 10.75 -4.61
C GLN A 168 46.61 10.91 -5.91
N LEU A 169 47.87 10.42 -5.95
CA LEU A 169 48.71 10.38 -7.14
C LEU A 169 48.86 8.96 -7.74
N ALA A 170 48.19 7.95 -7.18
CA ALA A 170 48.24 6.56 -7.64
C ALA A 170 46.93 6.12 -8.28
N ASP A 171 47.01 5.47 -9.45
CA ASP A 171 45.83 4.92 -10.14
C ASP A 171 45.01 3.98 -9.24
N ASP A 172 43.68 4.15 -9.27
CA ASP A 172 42.73 3.13 -8.83
C ASP A 172 42.88 1.86 -9.68
N ALA A 173 42.54 0.70 -9.11
CA ALA A 173 42.69 -0.58 -9.80
C ALA A 173 41.42 -1.44 -9.77
N LEU A 174 40.97 -1.84 -10.96
CA LEU A 174 39.85 -2.78 -11.11
C LEU A 174 40.39 -4.19 -11.40
N LEU A 175 39.95 -5.17 -10.61
CA LEU A 175 40.29 -6.58 -10.75
C LEU A 175 39.01 -7.40 -11.00
N LEU A 176 39.15 -8.43 -11.83
CA LEU A 176 38.17 -9.51 -11.89
C LEU A 176 38.82 -10.78 -11.34
N LEU A 177 38.15 -11.39 -10.37
CA LEU A 177 38.56 -12.63 -9.72
C LEU A 177 37.59 -13.75 -10.10
N ASP A 178 38.04 -15.01 -10.03
CA ASP A 178 37.14 -16.15 -9.94
C ASP A 178 36.57 -16.33 -8.51
N ARG A 179 35.63 -17.26 -8.35
CA ARG A 179 35.03 -17.66 -7.06
C ARG A 179 36.00 -18.39 -6.11
N GLN A 180 37.30 -18.45 -6.41
CA GLN A 180 38.39 -18.89 -5.54
C GLN A 180 39.42 -17.75 -5.31
N GLY A 181 39.04 -16.51 -5.64
CA GLY A 181 39.86 -15.31 -5.50
C GLY A 181 41.07 -15.24 -6.42
N ASN A 182 41.23 -16.15 -7.39
CA ASN A 182 42.31 -16.07 -8.36
C ASN A 182 42.04 -14.91 -9.31
N LYS A 183 43.00 -14.00 -9.42
CA LYS A 183 42.93 -12.85 -10.32
C LYS A 183 42.96 -13.28 -11.78
N LEU A 184 41.84 -13.10 -12.48
CA LEU A 184 41.71 -13.30 -13.92
C LEU A 184 42.40 -12.16 -14.69
N TRP A 185 42.18 -10.90 -14.27
CA TRP A 185 42.89 -9.73 -14.79
C TRP A 185 42.90 -8.55 -13.79
N ARG A 186 43.74 -7.55 -14.04
CA ARG A 186 43.75 -6.21 -13.40
C ARG A 186 43.85 -5.13 -14.47
N LYS A 187 43.20 -4.00 -14.24
CA LYS A 187 43.33 -2.74 -14.97
C LYS A 187 43.58 -1.60 -13.97
N ASN A 188 44.17 -0.53 -14.44
CA ASN A 188 44.34 0.72 -13.71
C ASN A 188 43.44 1.79 -14.35
N PHE A 189 42.95 2.74 -13.55
CA PHE A 189 42.19 3.92 -13.96
C PHE A 189 42.65 5.12 -13.10
N PRO A 190 42.79 6.35 -13.64
CA PRO A 190 43.28 7.47 -12.83
C PRO A 190 42.35 7.83 -11.66
N GLU A 191 41.03 7.71 -11.85
CA GLU A 191 40.00 7.78 -10.80
C GLU A 191 38.82 6.87 -11.20
N LEU A 192 38.36 5.99 -10.31
CA LEU A 192 37.35 4.96 -10.57
C LEU A 192 36.03 5.27 -9.85
N LEU A 193 35.03 5.71 -10.61
CA LEU A 193 33.78 6.25 -10.07
C LEU A 193 32.71 5.17 -9.79
N ASP A 194 32.58 4.18 -10.69
CA ASP A 194 31.62 3.06 -10.57
C ASP A 194 32.03 1.93 -11.52
N ALA A 195 31.80 0.67 -11.16
CA ALA A 195 32.03 -0.48 -12.03
C ALA A 195 30.99 -1.58 -11.79
N LYS A 196 30.46 -2.17 -12.87
CA LYS A 196 29.39 -3.18 -12.84
C LYS A 196 29.73 -4.36 -13.72
N ILE A 197 29.34 -5.55 -13.28
CA ILE A 197 29.39 -6.79 -14.06
C ILE A 197 27.97 -7.27 -14.36
N VAL A 198 27.64 -7.48 -15.64
CA VAL A 198 26.27 -7.76 -16.11
C VAL A 198 26.24 -8.79 -17.25
N GLY A 199 25.09 -9.45 -17.42
CA GLY A 199 24.82 -10.43 -18.48
C GLY A 199 25.54 -11.78 -18.31
N ASP A 200 25.04 -12.79 -19.03
CA ASP A 200 25.65 -14.14 -19.08
C ASP A 200 27.10 -14.09 -19.61
N ASP A 201 27.36 -13.19 -20.57
CA ASP A 201 28.68 -12.89 -21.13
C ASP A 201 29.63 -12.20 -20.14
N ASN A 202 29.18 -11.88 -18.92
CA ASN A 202 29.96 -11.27 -17.84
C ASN A 202 30.68 -9.97 -18.28
N LEU A 203 29.93 -9.06 -18.92
CA LEU A 203 30.42 -7.77 -19.41
C LEU A 203 30.72 -6.84 -18.25
N ILE A 204 31.84 -6.12 -18.30
CA ILE A 204 32.24 -5.15 -17.28
C ILE A 204 32.12 -3.74 -17.83
N PHE A 205 31.21 -2.95 -17.26
CA PHE A 205 31.07 -1.52 -17.55
C PHE A 205 31.78 -0.73 -16.45
N VAL A 206 32.56 0.28 -16.84
CA VAL A 206 33.38 1.08 -15.92
C VAL A 206 33.17 2.56 -16.23
N ASN A 207 32.78 3.32 -15.21
CA ASN A 207 32.76 4.78 -15.21
C ASN A 207 33.99 5.27 -14.46
N TRP A 208 34.82 6.07 -15.12
CA TRP A 208 36.12 6.53 -14.61
C TRP A 208 36.36 7.99 -15.03
N GLN A 209 37.41 8.60 -14.48
CA GLN A 209 37.73 10.01 -14.71
C GLN A 209 39.24 10.23 -14.80
N GLU A 210 39.65 11.22 -15.58
CA GLU A 210 41.02 11.75 -15.61
C GLU A 210 40.98 13.27 -15.73
N GLY A 211 41.69 13.99 -14.86
CA GLY A 211 41.77 15.46 -14.90
C GLY A 211 40.44 16.22 -14.72
N GLY A 212 39.35 15.54 -14.36
CA GLY A 212 37.99 16.09 -14.30
C GLY A 212 37.13 15.82 -15.55
N GLU A 213 37.63 15.11 -16.57
CA GLU A 213 36.81 14.58 -17.67
C GLU A 213 36.42 13.12 -17.37
N SER A 214 35.12 12.83 -17.32
CA SER A 214 34.59 11.48 -17.06
C SER A 214 34.35 10.70 -18.36
N ALA A 215 34.58 9.39 -18.33
CA ALA A 215 34.40 8.48 -19.46
C ALA A 215 33.83 7.12 -19.01
N ILE A 216 33.16 6.42 -19.94
CA ILE A 216 32.61 5.08 -19.71
C ILE A 216 33.23 4.09 -20.71
N SER A 217 33.86 3.04 -20.22
CA SER A 217 34.49 2.00 -21.03
C SER A 217 33.89 0.64 -20.70
N ALA A 218 33.73 -0.22 -21.72
CA ALA A 218 33.26 -1.58 -21.55
C ALA A 218 34.35 -2.60 -21.85
N TYR A 219 34.35 -3.71 -21.12
CA TYR A 219 35.32 -4.79 -21.24
C TYR A 219 34.65 -6.17 -21.30
N SER A 220 35.27 -7.09 -22.04
CA SER A 220 34.89 -8.50 -22.02
C SER A 220 35.25 -9.14 -20.67
N ALA A 221 34.66 -10.29 -20.37
CA ALA A 221 35.01 -11.10 -19.19
C ALA A 221 36.46 -11.63 -19.19
N LEU A 222 37.20 -11.45 -20.29
CA LEU A 222 38.64 -11.72 -20.43
C LEU A 222 39.52 -10.47 -20.22
N GLY A 223 38.91 -9.30 -20.07
CA GLY A 223 39.62 -8.02 -19.88
C GLY A 223 39.99 -7.31 -21.17
N GLU A 224 39.44 -7.69 -22.33
CA GLU A 224 39.61 -6.96 -23.59
C GLU A 224 38.75 -5.70 -23.57
N ASN A 225 39.24 -4.56 -24.07
CA ASN A 225 38.39 -3.38 -24.25
C ASN A 225 37.48 -3.57 -25.47
N LEU A 226 36.19 -3.33 -25.29
CA LEU A 226 35.17 -3.44 -26.34
C LEU A 226 34.92 -2.09 -27.01
N TRP A 227 34.86 -1.03 -26.20
CA TRP A 227 34.69 0.37 -26.62
C TRP A 227 34.89 1.33 -25.45
N GLU A 228 34.84 2.62 -25.76
CA GLU A 228 34.92 3.74 -24.83
C GLU A 228 34.03 4.90 -25.28
N LEU A 229 33.43 5.58 -24.30
CA LEU A 229 32.54 6.73 -24.48
C LEU A 229 33.06 7.90 -23.63
N GLN A 230 33.77 8.81 -24.28
CA GLN A 230 34.34 10.01 -23.68
C GLN A 230 33.29 11.08 -23.36
N GLN A 231 33.58 11.91 -22.35
CA GLN A 231 32.68 12.95 -21.83
C GLN A 231 31.28 12.39 -21.50
N ARG A 232 31.25 11.40 -20.60
CA ARG A 232 30.04 10.75 -20.11
C ARG A 232 30.07 10.59 -18.60
N GLU A 233 29.04 11.14 -17.97
CA GLU A 233 28.83 11.19 -16.53
C GLU A 233 27.77 10.17 -16.14
N GLN A 234 28.03 9.37 -15.10
CA GLN A 234 27.13 8.32 -14.57
C GLN A 234 26.74 7.22 -15.58
N MET A 235 26.40 6.05 -15.04
CA MET A 235 25.85 4.94 -15.83
C MET A 235 24.75 4.19 -15.11
N ALA A 236 23.71 3.82 -15.86
CA ALA A 236 22.80 2.76 -15.50
C ALA A 236 22.70 1.79 -16.68
N VAL A 237 22.83 0.49 -16.41
CA VAL A 237 22.89 -0.58 -17.41
C VAL A 237 21.84 -1.62 -17.05
N ASP A 238 21.19 -2.24 -18.04
CA ASP A 238 20.29 -3.36 -17.80
C ASP A 238 21.07 -4.63 -17.42
N GLY A 239 20.38 -5.61 -16.83
CA GLY A 239 20.99 -6.86 -16.36
C GLY A 239 21.58 -7.72 -17.48
N SER A 240 21.20 -7.51 -18.75
CA SER A 240 21.80 -8.18 -19.90
C SER A 240 22.90 -7.40 -20.62
N GLY A 241 23.21 -6.16 -20.18
CA GLY A 241 24.25 -5.31 -20.78
C GLY A 241 23.94 -4.80 -22.19
N LYS A 242 22.68 -4.87 -22.63
CA LYS A 242 22.24 -4.49 -23.98
C LYS A 242 21.89 -3.01 -24.12
N MET A 243 21.49 -2.36 -23.03
CA MET A 243 21.16 -0.95 -22.95
C MET A 243 21.94 -0.26 -21.81
N LEU A 244 22.66 0.79 -22.18
CA LEU A 244 23.29 1.74 -21.27
C LEU A 244 22.56 3.08 -21.36
N VAL A 245 22.27 3.68 -20.21
CA VAL A 245 21.84 5.08 -20.05
C VAL A 245 22.95 5.85 -19.35
N SER A 246 23.35 6.99 -19.92
CA SER A 246 24.41 7.84 -19.37
C SER A 246 24.12 9.34 -19.61
N VAL A 247 24.73 10.21 -18.82
CA VAL A 247 24.53 11.66 -18.80
C VAL A 247 25.71 12.38 -19.47
N HIS A 248 25.48 13.59 -19.96
CA HIS A 248 26.50 14.60 -20.15
C HIS A 248 25.88 15.98 -19.85
N GLY A 249 26.23 16.59 -18.71
CA GLY A 249 25.55 17.76 -18.16
C GLY A 249 24.05 17.55 -17.97
N ASN A 250 23.23 18.06 -18.91
CA ASN A 250 21.77 17.88 -18.92
C ASN A 250 21.26 17.01 -20.08
N GLU A 251 22.13 16.39 -20.89
CA GLU A 251 21.75 15.40 -21.89
C GLU A 251 21.77 13.99 -21.28
N VAL A 252 20.62 13.32 -21.25
CA VAL A 252 20.56 11.86 -21.03
C VAL A 252 20.59 11.16 -22.39
N ARG A 253 21.51 10.21 -22.58
CA ARG A 253 21.71 9.49 -23.86
C ARG A 253 21.69 7.98 -23.65
N ARG A 254 20.98 7.28 -24.53
CA ARG A 254 20.89 5.82 -24.59
C ARG A 254 21.92 5.25 -25.56
N TYR A 255 22.52 4.13 -25.21
CA TYR A 255 23.50 3.39 -25.99
C TYR A 255 23.18 1.89 -25.98
N SER A 256 23.60 1.20 -27.04
CA SER A 256 23.60 -0.26 -27.13
C SER A 256 24.87 -0.87 -26.53
N GLN A 257 24.87 -2.20 -26.38
CA GLN A 257 26.03 -3.04 -26.01
C GLN A 257 27.32 -2.75 -26.79
N THR A 258 27.25 -2.13 -27.98
CA THR A 258 28.39 -1.81 -28.85
C THR A 258 28.65 -0.29 -28.96
N ALA A 259 28.24 0.50 -27.96
CA ALA A 259 28.33 1.96 -27.93
C ALA A 259 27.65 2.71 -29.09
N ALA A 260 26.84 2.05 -29.92
CA ALA A 260 26.02 2.74 -30.90
C ALA A 260 24.87 3.46 -30.19
N ALA A 261 24.78 4.79 -30.37
CA ALA A 261 23.78 5.63 -29.72
C ALA A 261 22.36 5.34 -30.25
N LEU A 262 21.41 5.21 -29.34
CA LEU A 262 20.02 4.84 -29.62
C LEU A 262 19.05 6.04 -29.57
N GLY A 263 19.46 7.14 -28.91
CA GLY A 263 18.71 8.39 -28.79
C GLY A 263 19.20 9.24 -27.63
N SER A 264 18.86 10.53 -27.60
CA SER A 264 19.14 11.40 -26.44
C SER A 264 18.04 12.43 -26.17
N TYR A 265 18.04 12.92 -24.94
CA TYR A 265 16.97 13.73 -24.34
C TYR A 265 17.62 14.79 -23.44
N SER A 266 17.46 16.06 -23.80
CA SER A 266 17.81 17.17 -22.90
C SER A 266 16.76 17.30 -21.81
N ILE A 267 17.20 17.42 -20.56
CA ILE A 267 16.32 17.68 -19.41
C ILE A 267 16.59 19.06 -18.80
N THR A 268 15.77 19.46 -17.83
CA THR A 268 15.90 20.72 -17.09
C THR A 268 16.46 20.44 -15.69
N GLY A 269 17.45 21.24 -15.27
CA GLY A 269 18.16 21.04 -14.01
C GLY A 269 19.30 20.03 -14.10
N THR A 270 20.00 19.84 -12.99
CA THR A 270 21.16 18.96 -12.86
C THR A 270 20.71 17.51 -12.69
N VAL A 271 21.33 16.53 -13.37
CA VAL A 271 21.03 15.11 -13.11
C VAL A 271 21.70 14.67 -11.80
N ASN A 272 20.91 14.10 -10.89
CA ASN A 272 21.41 13.52 -9.64
C ASN A 272 21.80 12.05 -9.84
N ARG A 273 20.94 11.27 -10.52
CA ARG A 273 21.08 9.81 -10.67
C ARG A 273 20.28 9.29 -11.86
N VAL A 274 20.89 8.41 -12.66
CA VAL A 274 20.20 7.52 -13.62
C VAL A 274 19.95 6.14 -12.99
N ILE A 275 18.82 5.50 -13.31
CA ILE A 275 18.41 4.18 -12.77
C ILE A 275 17.76 3.36 -13.88
N MET A 276 18.26 2.14 -14.14
CA MET A 276 17.72 1.21 -15.14
C MET A 276 16.95 0.07 -14.46
N ALA A 277 15.89 -0.44 -15.08
CA ALA A 277 15.31 -1.73 -14.70
C ALA A 277 16.15 -2.88 -15.28
N GLU A 278 16.30 -3.99 -14.55
CA GLU A 278 17.14 -5.14 -14.95
C GLU A 278 16.75 -5.70 -16.34
N ALA A 279 15.47 -5.78 -16.65
CA ALA A 279 14.94 -6.26 -17.93
C ALA A 279 15.11 -5.28 -19.11
N GLY A 280 15.70 -4.10 -18.87
CA GLY A 280 15.94 -3.07 -19.89
C GLY A 280 14.69 -2.34 -20.41
N ALA A 281 13.50 -2.66 -19.88
CA ALA A 281 12.22 -2.18 -20.38
C ALA A 281 11.90 -0.71 -20.06
N PHE A 282 12.46 -0.17 -18.97
CA PHE A 282 12.19 1.17 -18.46
C PHE A 282 13.40 1.76 -17.73
N PHE A 283 13.47 3.09 -17.65
CA PHE A 283 14.47 3.79 -16.84
C PHE A 283 13.93 5.06 -16.17
N GLY A 284 14.53 5.40 -15.03
CA GLY A 284 14.27 6.62 -14.28
C GLY A 284 15.47 7.56 -14.29
N VAL A 285 15.19 8.87 -14.34
CA VAL A 285 16.19 9.93 -14.18
C VAL A 285 15.74 10.83 -13.04
N LEU A 286 16.55 10.92 -11.98
CA LEU A 286 16.37 11.88 -10.91
C LEU A 286 17.15 13.16 -11.23
N ALA A 287 16.45 14.29 -11.28
CA ALA A 287 17.05 15.61 -11.54
C ALA A 287 16.67 16.62 -10.45
N THR A 288 17.51 17.63 -10.25
CA THR A 288 17.24 18.77 -9.36
C THR A 288 17.06 20.05 -10.18
N ASP A 289 15.89 20.67 -10.07
CA ASP A 289 15.64 22.02 -10.58
C ASP A 289 16.49 23.02 -9.78
N GLU A 290 17.47 23.66 -10.42
CA GLU A 290 18.47 24.51 -9.74
C GLU A 290 17.87 25.76 -9.09
N ALA A 291 16.84 26.35 -9.71
CA ALA A 291 16.22 27.59 -9.28
C ALA A 291 15.34 27.40 -8.04
N THR A 292 14.63 26.26 -7.96
CA THR A 292 13.66 25.95 -6.90
C THR A 292 14.17 24.89 -5.92
N ARG A 293 15.33 24.27 -6.21
CA ARG A 293 15.94 23.16 -5.46
C ARG A 293 15.02 21.97 -5.25
N ASN A 294 14.17 21.66 -6.22
CA ASN A 294 13.23 20.56 -6.13
C ASN A 294 13.73 19.32 -6.89
N GLN A 295 13.56 18.15 -6.29
CA GLN A 295 13.90 16.87 -6.93
C GLN A 295 12.70 16.35 -7.76
N ASP A 296 12.91 16.12 -9.06
CA ASP A 296 11.94 15.48 -9.96
C ASP A 296 12.43 14.10 -10.40
N LEU A 297 11.50 13.14 -10.44
CA LEU A 297 11.69 11.85 -11.11
C LEU A 297 11.03 11.91 -12.49
N LEU A 298 11.83 11.74 -13.52
CA LEU A 298 11.42 11.56 -14.92
C LEU A 298 11.43 10.05 -15.23
N TYR A 299 10.39 9.53 -15.87
CA TYR A 299 10.28 8.10 -16.17
C TYR A 299 10.07 7.83 -17.66
N PHE A 300 10.75 6.81 -18.18
CA PHE A 300 10.90 6.55 -19.61
C PHE A 300 10.77 5.06 -19.93
N ASP A 301 10.31 4.74 -21.15
CA ASP A 301 10.39 3.39 -21.72
C ASP A 301 11.78 3.09 -22.32
N ALA A 302 11.97 1.85 -22.78
CA ALA A 302 13.17 1.38 -23.49
C ALA A 302 13.56 2.24 -24.70
N ASP A 303 12.58 2.81 -25.42
CA ASP A 303 12.77 3.71 -26.56
C ASP A 303 13.03 5.17 -26.13
N GLY A 304 13.07 5.43 -24.82
CA GLY A 304 13.33 6.73 -24.20
C GLY A 304 12.19 7.73 -24.38
N ASN A 305 10.97 7.30 -24.68
CA ASN A 305 9.81 8.18 -24.60
C ASN A 305 9.52 8.47 -23.13
N LYS A 306 9.46 9.75 -22.75
CA LYS A 306 9.11 10.12 -21.37
C LYS A 306 7.62 9.84 -21.12
N LEU A 307 7.35 8.82 -20.32
CA LEU A 307 6.00 8.39 -19.95
C LEU A 307 5.34 9.38 -18.98
N TRP A 308 6.09 9.83 -17.96
CA TRP A 308 5.62 10.80 -16.97
C TRP A 308 6.78 11.49 -16.24
N SER A 309 6.44 12.47 -15.40
CA SER A 309 7.36 13.13 -14.48
C SER A 309 6.64 13.44 -13.16
N LYS A 310 7.30 13.23 -12.02
CA LYS A 310 6.71 13.42 -10.69
C LYS A 310 7.68 14.14 -9.75
N ARG A 311 7.19 15.21 -9.14
CA ARG A 311 7.85 15.95 -8.06
C ARG A 311 7.97 15.09 -6.81
N LEU A 312 9.19 14.88 -6.34
CA LEU A 312 9.51 14.15 -5.12
C LEU A 312 9.89 15.11 -3.98
N PRO A 313 9.77 14.69 -2.71
CA PRO A 313 10.47 15.36 -1.61
C PRO A 313 11.99 15.33 -1.82
N ASN A 314 12.69 16.38 -1.40
CA ASN A 314 14.15 16.44 -1.53
C ASN A 314 14.83 15.38 -0.66
N GLY A 315 15.82 14.69 -1.22
CA GLY A 315 16.48 13.56 -0.55
C GLY A 315 15.66 12.28 -0.57
N SER A 316 14.75 12.13 -1.53
CA SER A 316 14.09 10.84 -1.79
C SER A 316 15.06 9.88 -2.49
N ASP A 317 15.13 8.64 -2.02
CA ASP A 317 15.82 7.55 -2.70
C ASP A 317 14.81 6.71 -3.51
N VAL A 318 15.26 6.14 -4.62
CA VAL A 318 14.43 5.46 -5.61
C VAL A 318 15.07 4.15 -6.06
N LEU A 319 14.26 3.10 -6.14
CA LEU A 319 14.58 1.83 -6.78
C LEU A 319 13.51 1.48 -7.82
N LEU A 320 13.90 0.66 -8.80
CA LEU A 320 13.00 0.05 -9.78
C LEU A 320 12.97 -1.46 -9.52
N SER A 321 11.83 -2.11 -9.76
CA SER A 321 11.79 -3.56 -9.90
C SER A 321 12.54 -4.03 -11.15
N ALA A 322 12.96 -5.29 -11.19
CA ALA A 322 13.67 -5.88 -12.33
C ALA A 322 12.92 -5.70 -13.66
N ASP A 323 11.59 -5.86 -13.64
CA ASP A 323 10.71 -5.65 -14.80
C ASP A 323 10.42 -4.17 -15.14
N GLY A 324 10.79 -3.24 -14.25
CA GLY A 324 10.46 -1.81 -14.34
C GLY A 324 8.96 -1.51 -14.19
N LEU A 325 8.13 -2.47 -13.79
CA LEU A 325 6.69 -2.24 -13.59
C LEU A 325 6.38 -1.53 -12.27
N ARG A 326 7.35 -1.48 -11.33
CA ARG A 326 7.21 -0.80 -10.04
C ARG A 326 8.38 0.16 -9.78
N ILE A 327 8.04 1.34 -9.27
CA ILE A 327 8.95 2.40 -8.89
C ILE A 327 8.76 2.65 -7.40
N ILE A 328 9.76 2.26 -6.59
CA ILE A 328 9.76 2.38 -5.14
C ILE A 328 10.43 3.71 -4.80
N VAL A 329 9.73 4.62 -4.13
CA VAL A 329 10.24 5.91 -3.69
C VAL A 329 10.15 6.01 -2.17
N ALA A 330 11.29 5.98 -1.48
CA ALA A 330 11.37 6.25 -0.05
C ALA A 330 11.67 7.73 0.20
N SER A 331 10.86 8.36 1.03
CA SER A 331 11.00 9.77 1.38
C SER A 331 10.62 10.02 2.83
N TRP A 332 11.28 10.98 3.48
CA TRP A 332 10.95 11.46 4.82
C TRP A 332 10.83 12.99 4.76
N ARG A 333 10.09 13.61 5.68
CA ARG A 333 9.85 15.06 5.65
C ARG A 333 10.29 15.71 6.95
N GLN A 334 11.13 16.74 6.85
CA GLN A 334 11.72 17.53 7.95
C GLN A 334 10.70 18.20 8.93
N TYR A 335 9.40 18.05 8.69
CA TYR A 335 8.30 18.61 9.49
C TYR A 335 7.22 17.59 9.86
N ARG A 336 7.57 16.29 9.86
CA ARG A 336 6.82 15.22 10.53
C ARG A 336 7.80 14.39 11.36
N ASP A 337 7.32 13.88 12.48
CA ASP A 337 8.10 13.08 13.42
C ASP A 337 8.62 11.79 12.75
N ASP A 338 9.92 11.52 12.91
CA ASP A 338 10.70 10.32 12.57
C ASP A 338 9.97 9.18 11.84
N ALA A 339 9.60 9.42 10.58
CA ALA A 339 8.92 8.43 9.75
C ALA A 339 9.31 8.53 8.26
N THR A 340 9.49 7.37 7.65
CA THR A 340 9.72 7.20 6.21
C THR A 340 8.42 6.78 5.53
N GLN A 341 8.02 7.54 4.53
CA GLN A 341 6.95 7.22 3.61
C GLN A 341 7.54 6.56 2.35
N VAL A 342 7.28 5.27 2.17
CA VAL A 342 7.65 4.50 0.98
C VAL A 342 6.44 4.40 0.07
N VAL A 343 6.48 5.10 -1.06
CA VAL A 343 5.42 5.11 -2.07
C VAL A 343 5.84 4.22 -3.23
N ILE A 344 4.97 3.29 -3.64
CA ILE A 344 5.20 2.43 -4.80
C ILE A 344 4.27 2.88 -5.92
N TYR A 345 4.86 3.31 -7.03
CA TYR A 345 4.14 3.65 -8.26
C TYR A 345 4.25 2.53 -9.29
N ASN A 346 3.26 2.43 -10.18
CA ASN A 346 3.37 1.60 -11.39
C ASN A 346 4.06 2.37 -12.53
N GLN A 347 4.36 1.69 -13.64
CA GLN A 347 5.01 2.26 -14.82
C GLN A 347 4.27 3.45 -15.46
N TRP A 348 2.98 3.67 -15.13
CA TRP A 348 2.19 4.83 -15.54
C TRP A 348 2.16 5.98 -14.51
N GLY A 349 2.94 5.88 -13.43
CA GLY A 349 3.08 6.92 -12.41
C GLY A 349 1.92 6.99 -11.41
N GLN A 350 1.00 6.03 -11.44
CA GLN A 350 -0.08 5.89 -10.47
C GLN A 350 0.43 5.20 -9.21
N GLN A 351 -0.01 5.63 -8.02
CA GLN A 351 0.36 4.98 -6.76
C GLN A 351 -0.42 3.65 -6.63
N ILE A 352 0.29 2.55 -6.43
CA ILE A 352 -0.29 1.20 -6.28
C ILE A 352 -0.13 0.62 -4.86
N ASN A 353 0.82 1.13 -4.07
CA ASN A 353 0.99 0.77 -2.66
C ASN A 353 1.66 1.94 -1.91
N LEU A 354 1.44 2.04 -0.60
CA LEU A 354 1.93 3.09 0.29
C LEU A 354 2.22 2.49 1.66
N LEU A 355 3.48 2.56 2.09
CA LEU A 355 3.95 2.03 3.37
C LEU A 355 4.54 3.19 4.19
N ASP A 356 3.89 3.55 5.30
CA ASP A 356 4.47 4.46 6.30
C ASP A 356 5.23 3.61 7.35
N VAL A 357 6.52 3.89 7.52
CA VAL A 357 7.43 3.15 8.41
C VAL A 357 8.01 4.11 9.46
N ALA A 358 7.88 3.77 10.74
CA ALA A 358 8.47 4.54 11.82
C ALA A 358 10.00 4.36 11.86
N GLY A 359 10.72 5.47 11.95
CA GLY A 359 12.18 5.58 11.77
C GLY A 359 12.56 6.18 10.40
N ARG A 360 13.79 6.70 10.30
CA ARG A 360 14.29 7.41 9.12
C ARG A 360 15.14 6.48 8.24
N ALA A 361 14.77 6.31 6.98
CA ALA A 361 15.47 5.41 6.07
C ALA A 361 16.89 5.89 5.72
N GLN A 362 17.81 4.93 5.73
CA GLN A 362 19.22 5.13 5.45
C GLN A 362 19.69 4.33 4.22
N LYS A 363 19.20 3.09 4.04
CA LYS A 363 19.47 2.25 2.86
C LYS A 363 18.26 1.40 2.45
N MET A 364 18.14 1.13 1.16
CA MET A 364 17.19 0.20 0.57
C MET A 364 17.92 -0.87 -0.26
N ALA A 365 17.38 -2.08 -0.28
CA ALA A 365 17.72 -3.13 -1.24
C ALA A 365 16.44 -3.86 -1.65
N LEU A 366 16.34 -4.29 -2.91
CA LEU A 366 15.16 -4.94 -3.48
C LEU A 366 15.53 -6.33 -4.00
N ALA A 367 14.66 -7.32 -3.79
CA ALA A 367 14.82 -8.66 -4.34
C ALA A 367 14.25 -8.72 -5.77
N ASP A 368 15.08 -8.95 -6.78
CA ASP A 368 14.72 -8.78 -8.19
C ASP A 368 13.55 -9.66 -8.69
N ARG A 369 13.44 -10.87 -8.14
CA ARG A 369 12.37 -11.85 -8.42
C ARG A 369 11.33 -11.93 -7.31
N GLY A 370 11.38 -11.04 -6.31
CA GLY A 370 10.57 -11.13 -5.10
C GLY A 370 9.85 -9.83 -4.74
N ASP A 371 8.66 -9.95 -4.15
CA ASP A 371 7.92 -8.81 -3.60
C ASP A 371 8.54 -8.26 -2.28
N THR A 372 9.87 -8.26 -2.15
CA THR A 372 10.60 -8.00 -0.89
C THR A 372 11.52 -6.78 -1.02
N LEU A 373 11.13 -5.67 -0.40
CA LEU A 373 12.01 -4.53 -0.15
C LEU A 373 12.61 -4.69 1.25
N VAL A 374 13.93 -4.69 1.35
CA VAL A 374 14.63 -4.59 2.64
C VAL A 374 14.98 -3.12 2.88
N LEU A 375 14.50 -2.58 4.00
CA LEU A 375 14.61 -1.17 4.38
C LEU A 375 15.39 -1.04 5.70
N GLY A 376 16.58 -0.44 5.63
CA GLY A 376 17.41 -0.14 6.79
C GLY A 376 17.25 1.30 7.26
N LEU A 377 16.98 1.49 8.56
CA LEU A 377 16.73 2.80 9.18
C LEU A 377 17.90 3.26 10.08
N GLU A 378 18.03 4.57 10.29
CA GLU A 378 19.13 5.20 11.03
C GLU A 378 19.23 4.74 12.49
N GLU A 379 18.12 4.36 13.14
CA GLU A 379 18.11 3.80 14.50
C GLU A 379 18.35 2.28 14.54
N GLY A 380 18.69 1.66 13.40
CA GLY A 380 19.14 0.27 13.31
C GLY A 380 18.04 -0.77 13.11
N SER A 381 16.80 -0.36 12.83
CA SER A 381 15.76 -1.29 12.39
C SER A 381 15.99 -1.71 10.94
N ILE A 382 15.88 -3.01 10.68
CA ILE A 382 15.85 -3.58 9.33
C ILE A 382 14.47 -4.18 9.12
N TYR A 383 13.66 -3.57 8.25
CA TYR A 383 12.34 -4.06 7.89
C TYR A 383 12.40 -4.85 6.59
N PHE A 384 11.78 -6.03 6.58
CA PHE A 384 11.47 -6.77 5.36
C PHE A 384 10.03 -6.43 4.99
N LEU A 385 9.85 -5.64 3.93
CA LEU A 385 8.58 -5.07 3.52
C LEU A 385 8.03 -5.79 2.29
N ASN A 386 6.71 -6.00 2.28
CA ASN A 386 6.00 -6.54 1.14
C ASN A 386 5.61 -5.41 0.19
N ILE A 387 6.36 -5.27 -0.92
CA ILE A 387 6.07 -4.30 -1.99
C ILE A 387 5.28 -4.91 -3.15
N ALA A 388 4.65 -6.07 -2.92
CA ALA A 388 3.59 -6.55 -3.79
C ALA A 388 2.59 -5.43 -4.08
N GLU A 389 2.01 -5.42 -5.27
CA GLU A 389 0.72 -4.78 -5.41
C GLU A 389 -0.25 -5.46 -4.43
N VAL A 390 -0.97 -4.67 -3.62
CA VAL A 390 -2.00 -5.20 -2.71
C VAL A 390 -3.23 -5.56 -3.54
N ILE A 391 -3.10 -6.63 -4.32
CA ILE A 391 -4.18 -7.23 -5.07
C ILE A 391 -5.10 -7.93 -4.06
N ASN A 392 -6.19 -7.26 -3.70
CA ASN A 392 -7.39 -7.93 -3.25
C ASN A 392 -7.82 -8.90 -4.37
N ARG A 393 -7.48 -10.19 -4.20
CA ARG A 393 -7.89 -11.25 -5.14
C ARG A 393 -9.43 -11.35 -5.09
N GLN A 394 -10.16 -11.44 -6.20
CA GLN A 394 -9.72 -11.67 -7.58
C GLN A 394 -10.81 -11.24 -8.59
N LEU A 395 -10.39 -10.88 -9.83
CA LEU A 395 -11.21 -10.80 -11.07
C LEU A 395 -12.25 -9.66 -11.18
N ASN A 396 -11.89 -8.58 -11.91
CA ASN A 396 -12.70 -7.66 -12.77
C ASN A 396 -12.20 -6.19 -12.83
N GLU A 397 -11.05 -5.88 -12.21
CA GLU A 397 -10.79 -4.54 -11.66
C GLU A 397 -10.20 -3.43 -12.56
N THR A 398 -9.77 -3.66 -13.81
CA THR A 398 -9.34 -2.54 -14.68
C THR A 398 -10.47 -1.53 -14.91
N GLY A 399 -11.72 -2.02 -14.98
CA GLY A 399 -12.90 -1.17 -14.93
C GLY A 399 -13.23 -0.66 -13.53
N GLN A 400 -13.20 -1.54 -12.53
CA GLN A 400 -13.72 -1.20 -11.20
C GLN A 400 -12.86 -0.18 -10.45
N ARG A 401 -11.52 -0.19 -10.59
CA ARG A 401 -10.67 0.87 -10.03
C ARG A 401 -10.89 2.25 -10.67
N GLY A 402 -11.16 2.28 -11.99
CA GLY A 402 -11.59 3.50 -12.67
C GLY A 402 -12.96 3.98 -12.20
N LEU A 403 -13.89 3.05 -11.97
CA LEU A 403 -15.22 3.31 -11.42
C LEU A 403 -15.15 3.87 -9.99
N LEU A 404 -14.29 3.32 -9.12
CA LEU A 404 -14.05 3.77 -7.74
C LEU A 404 -13.57 5.23 -7.63
N GLN A 405 -12.94 5.79 -8.67
CA GLN A 405 -12.62 7.22 -8.73
C GLN A 405 -13.89 8.09 -8.68
N TYR A 406 -14.97 7.62 -9.30
CA TYR A 406 -16.24 8.35 -9.44
C TYR A 406 -17.30 7.91 -8.45
N TYR A 407 -17.42 6.62 -8.12
CA TYR A 407 -18.46 6.07 -7.24
C TYR A 407 -17.96 4.82 -6.51
N THR A 408 -18.20 4.71 -5.22
CA THR A 408 -17.99 3.45 -4.48
C THR A 408 -19.32 2.67 -4.41
N PRO A 409 -19.43 1.49 -5.06
CA PRO A 409 -20.62 0.64 -5.00
C PRO A 409 -21.01 0.26 -3.57
N VAL A 410 -22.26 -0.18 -3.38
CA VAL A 410 -22.75 -0.62 -2.07
C VAL A 410 -22.03 -1.92 -1.65
N SER A 411 -21.48 -1.93 -0.44
CA SER A 411 -20.90 -3.13 0.17
C SER A 411 -21.90 -3.79 1.12
N PHE A 412 -21.86 -5.13 1.19
CA PHE A 412 -22.75 -5.96 2.01
C PHE A 412 -22.02 -6.74 3.12
N GLU A 413 -20.71 -6.55 3.25
CA GLU A 413 -19.84 -7.35 4.11
C GLU A 413 -19.41 -6.60 5.38
N ILE A 414 -19.33 -7.33 6.51
CA ILE A 414 -18.68 -6.86 7.74
C ILE A 414 -17.38 -7.66 7.93
N PRO A 415 -16.20 -7.03 7.82
CA PRO A 415 -14.93 -7.68 8.13
C PRO A 415 -14.84 -8.10 9.61
N ALA A 416 -14.22 -9.25 9.87
CA ALA A 416 -14.23 -9.88 11.19
C ALA A 416 -13.46 -9.06 12.25
N GLY A 417 -14.19 -8.47 13.20
CA GLY A 417 -13.63 -7.66 14.29
C GLY A 417 -13.63 -6.15 14.02
N GLU A 418 -14.29 -5.71 12.96
CA GLU A 418 -14.46 -4.29 12.61
C GLU A 418 -15.87 -3.79 12.94
N SER A 419 -15.98 -2.48 13.10
CA SER A 419 -17.24 -1.75 13.26
C SER A 419 -17.42 -0.80 12.07
N MET A 420 -18.60 -0.84 11.46
CA MET A 420 -18.96 0.03 10.33
C MET A 420 -19.74 1.24 10.85
N PHE A 421 -19.25 2.46 10.61
CA PHE A 421 -19.91 3.71 11.02
C PHE A 421 -20.35 4.52 9.81
N THR A 422 -21.63 4.86 9.74
CA THR A 422 -22.16 5.84 8.79
C THR A 422 -21.98 7.26 9.37
N LEU A 423 -21.18 8.07 8.71
CA LEU A 423 -20.90 9.47 9.04
C LEU A 423 -21.63 10.37 8.03
N PHE A 424 -22.09 11.56 8.44
CA PHE A 424 -22.82 12.46 7.55
C PHE A 424 -22.08 13.78 7.32
N PHE A 425 -21.67 14.03 6.08
CA PHE A 425 -20.95 15.24 5.65
C PHE A 425 -21.78 16.02 4.62
N TYR A 426 -21.46 17.30 4.40
CA TYR A 426 -22.10 18.07 3.32
C TYR A 426 -21.53 17.69 1.96
N ASP A 427 -22.34 17.81 0.90
CA ASP A 427 -21.82 17.93 -0.47
C ASP A 427 -21.01 19.22 -0.69
N SER A 428 -20.34 19.35 -1.84
CA SER A 428 -19.42 20.46 -2.14
C SER A 428 -20.10 21.83 -2.16
N LYS A 429 -21.43 21.86 -2.21
CA LYS A 429 -22.25 23.08 -2.20
C LYS A 429 -22.92 23.39 -0.86
N THR A 430 -22.80 22.50 0.12
CA THR A 430 -23.57 22.51 1.38
C THR A 430 -25.10 22.47 1.20
N GLU A 431 -25.58 21.87 0.10
CA GLU A 431 -27.00 21.68 -0.20
C GLU A 431 -27.57 20.41 0.45
N ARG A 432 -26.76 19.35 0.63
CA ARG A 432 -27.25 18.01 1.06
C ARG A 432 -26.31 17.31 2.02
N MET A 433 -26.87 16.61 3.01
CA MET A 433 -26.13 15.64 3.83
C MET A 433 -25.94 14.32 3.08
N ILE A 434 -24.69 13.85 3.03
CA ILE A 434 -24.24 12.65 2.32
C ILE A 434 -23.73 11.64 3.36
N PRO A 435 -24.29 10.42 3.42
CA PRO A 435 -23.74 9.35 4.26
C PRO A 435 -22.44 8.82 3.66
N VAL A 436 -21.51 8.45 4.53
CA VAL A 436 -20.22 7.83 4.19
C VAL A 436 -19.95 6.75 5.21
N THR A 437 -19.65 5.53 4.79
CA THR A 437 -19.30 4.45 5.74
C THR A 437 -17.80 4.39 5.96
N ARG A 438 -17.34 4.23 7.20
CA ARG A 438 -15.95 3.86 7.55
C ARG A 438 -15.86 2.54 8.29
N ARG A 439 -14.79 1.79 8.02
CA ARG A 439 -14.32 0.65 8.82
C ARG A 439 -13.47 1.15 9.99
N ILE A 440 -13.81 0.76 11.22
CA ILE A 440 -13.00 1.05 12.43
C ILE A 440 -12.74 -0.24 13.20
N LYS A 441 -11.46 -0.58 13.41
CA LYS A 441 -11.02 -1.80 14.08
C LYS A 441 -11.20 -1.69 15.60
N ARG A 442 -11.96 -2.62 16.19
CA ARG A 442 -12.16 -2.82 17.65
C ARG A 442 -12.29 -1.53 18.53
N PRO A 443 -13.17 -0.58 18.20
CA PRO A 443 -13.32 0.67 18.95
C PRO A 443 -13.85 0.43 20.38
N GLN A 444 -13.22 1.05 21.38
CA GLN A 444 -13.61 0.93 22.79
C GLN A 444 -15.04 1.45 23.08
N SER A 445 -15.53 2.40 22.29
CA SER A 445 -16.91 2.86 22.31
C SER A 445 -17.32 3.29 20.90
N VAL A 446 -18.35 2.64 20.35
CA VAL A 446 -18.82 2.90 18.98
C VAL A 446 -19.39 4.31 18.81
N LEU A 447 -20.08 4.83 19.83
CA LEU A 447 -20.57 6.21 19.84
C LEU A 447 -19.40 7.19 19.83
N ARG A 448 -18.41 7.01 20.73
CA ARG A 448 -17.26 7.92 20.83
C ARG A 448 -16.43 7.95 19.54
N ALA A 449 -16.07 6.78 19.03
CA ALA A 449 -15.30 6.67 17.80
C ALA A 449 -16.05 7.26 16.59
N SER A 450 -17.38 7.11 16.49
CA SER A 450 -18.16 7.73 15.40
C SER A 450 -18.12 9.26 15.42
N ILE A 451 -18.09 9.89 16.60
CA ILE A 451 -17.93 11.34 16.75
C ILE A 451 -16.50 11.77 16.42
N GLU A 452 -15.49 11.03 16.89
CA GLU A 452 -14.07 11.33 16.62
C GLU A 452 -13.72 11.22 15.13
N GLU A 453 -14.32 10.26 14.40
CA GLU A 453 -14.22 10.16 12.94
C GLU A 453 -14.96 11.28 12.19
N LEU A 454 -16.12 11.70 12.70
CA LEU A 454 -16.89 12.82 12.14
C LEU A 454 -16.12 14.15 12.29
N VAL A 455 -15.49 14.36 13.46
CA VAL A 455 -14.59 15.51 13.74
C VAL A 455 -13.32 15.47 12.88
N ARG A 456 -12.79 14.28 12.54
CA ARG A 456 -11.67 14.16 11.58
C ARG A 456 -12.04 14.81 10.23
N GLY A 457 -13.29 14.63 9.80
CA GLY A 457 -13.84 15.12 8.52
C GLY A 457 -13.73 14.07 7.41
N PRO A 458 -14.30 14.34 6.21
CA PRO A 458 -14.32 13.41 5.09
C PRO A 458 -12.92 13.16 4.47
N LEU A 459 -12.76 12.07 3.74
CA LEU A 459 -11.49 11.69 3.11
C LEU A 459 -11.05 12.70 2.03
N GLN A 460 -9.74 12.87 1.85
CA GLN A 460 -9.20 13.72 0.78
C GLN A 460 -9.58 13.14 -0.60
N GLY A 461 -10.13 13.98 -1.48
CA GLY A 461 -10.66 13.54 -2.78
C GLY A 461 -12.11 13.02 -2.75
N SER A 462 -12.78 13.02 -1.59
CA SER A 462 -14.23 12.77 -1.50
C SER A 462 -15.08 13.85 -2.20
N HIS A 463 -14.55 15.07 -2.34
CA HIS A 463 -15.31 16.27 -2.73
C HIS A 463 -16.49 16.58 -1.77
N LEU A 464 -16.41 16.13 -0.51
CA LEU A 464 -17.38 16.43 0.54
C LEU A 464 -16.85 17.53 1.49
N ASN A 465 -17.75 18.37 1.99
CA ASN A 465 -17.45 19.44 2.93
C ASN A 465 -17.56 18.95 4.38
N ARG A 466 -16.56 19.28 5.19
CA ARG A 466 -16.59 19.04 6.63
C ARG A 466 -17.68 19.88 7.30
N THR A 467 -18.41 19.26 8.21
CA THR A 467 -19.48 19.89 9.01
C THR A 467 -18.95 20.46 10.32
N ILE A 468 -18.00 19.76 10.97
CA ILE A 468 -17.40 20.15 12.25
C ILE A 468 -15.94 20.60 12.02
N PRO A 469 -15.43 21.69 12.63
CA PRO A 469 -14.03 22.09 12.53
C PRO A 469 -13.05 21.08 13.15
N LYS A 470 -11.80 21.03 12.66
CA LYS A 470 -10.83 19.95 12.96
C LYS A 470 -10.36 19.89 14.42
N ASN A 471 -10.46 21.00 15.16
CA ASN A 471 -9.88 21.17 16.49
C ASN A 471 -10.96 21.20 17.60
N VAL A 472 -12.16 20.69 17.32
CA VAL A 472 -13.31 20.71 18.23
C VAL A 472 -13.44 19.35 18.90
N GLU A 473 -13.24 19.29 20.21
CA GLU A 473 -13.64 18.11 20.99
C GLU A 473 -15.13 18.17 21.30
N ILE A 474 -15.87 17.10 20.96
CA ILE A 474 -17.27 16.92 21.35
C ILE A 474 -17.34 15.72 22.29
N GLN A 475 -17.68 15.97 23.55
CA GLN A 475 -17.75 14.90 24.55
C GLN A 475 -19.10 14.20 24.43
N VAL A 476 -19.08 12.87 24.26
CA VAL A 476 -20.29 12.04 24.20
C VAL A 476 -20.43 11.16 25.43
N SER A 477 -21.64 11.09 25.98
CA SER A 477 -22.01 10.13 27.01
C SER A 477 -23.36 9.48 26.69
N GLN A 478 -23.64 8.31 27.25
CA GLN A 478 -24.91 7.61 27.08
C GLN A 478 -25.42 7.07 28.42
N SER A 479 -26.70 7.28 28.71
CA SER A 479 -27.39 6.71 29.88
C SER A 479 -28.85 6.42 29.55
N ASN A 480 -29.34 5.22 29.90
CA ASN A 480 -30.74 4.78 29.68
C ASN A 480 -31.26 4.93 28.22
N GLY A 481 -30.36 4.95 27.24
CA GLY A 481 -30.67 5.17 25.82
C GLY A 481 -30.74 6.65 25.40
N ILE A 482 -30.56 7.59 26.31
CA ILE A 482 -30.32 9.00 26.02
C ILE A 482 -28.82 9.17 25.74
N VAL A 483 -28.47 9.74 24.59
CA VAL A 483 -27.11 10.20 24.27
C VAL A 483 -27.02 11.69 24.53
N GLN A 484 -26.02 12.12 25.30
CA GLN A 484 -25.70 13.54 25.45
C GLN A 484 -24.47 13.87 24.58
N LEU A 485 -24.58 14.94 23.79
CA LEU A 485 -23.51 15.48 22.95
C LEU A 485 -23.16 16.87 23.47
N ASN A 486 -21.99 16.98 24.10
CA ASN A 486 -21.53 18.21 24.71
C ASN A 486 -20.62 19.00 23.74
N LEU A 487 -21.10 20.15 23.31
CA LEU A 487 -20.43 21.07 22.40
C LEU A 487 -19.61 22.09 23.22
N PRO A 488 -18.42 22.51 22.76
CA PRO A 488 -17.68 23.59 23.41
C PRO A 488 -18.29 24.96 23.04
N ALA A 489 -18.21 25.92 23.97
CA ALA A 489 -18.70 27.30 23.74
C ALA A 489 -18.07 27.97 22.51
N SER A 490 -16.87 27.57 22.08
CA SER A 490 -16.24 28.05 20.85
C SER A 490 -17.02 27.71 19.56
N LEU A 491 -18.02 26.82 19.62
CA LEU A 491 -19.01 26.64 18.55
C LEU A 491 -20.27 27.50 18.76
N ASP A 492 -20.69 27.69 20.01
CA ASP A 492 -21.86 28.50 20.41
C ASP A 492 -21.64 30.00 20.14
N GLU A 493 -20.39 30.43 20.15
CA GLU A 493 -19.97 31.80 19.79
C GLU A 493 -20.00 32.06 18.27
N MET A 494 -20.11 31.03 17.41
CA MET A 494 -20.05 31.16 15.95
C MET A 494 -21.38 31.63 15.33
N SER A 495 -21.29 32.19 14.13
CA SER A 495 -22.42 32.66 13.31
C SER A 495 -22.50 31.88 11.99
N GLY A 496 -23.63 31.98 11.28
CA GLY A 496 -23.88 31.34 9.99
C GLY A 496 -24.76 30.10 10.13
N SER A 497 -26.05 30.28 9.82
CA SER A 497 -27.10 29.26 10.02
C SER A 497 -26.83 27.92 9.32
N THR A 498 -26.37 27.91 8.07
CA THR A 498 -26.03 26.67 7.33
C THR A 498 -24.89 25.88 7.98
N PHE A 499 -23.92 26.58 8.59
CA PHE A 499 -22.79 25.93 9.27
C PHE A 499 -23.23 25.35 10.63
N LEU A 500 -23.97 26.12 11.42
CA LEU A 500 -24.46 25.70 12.74
C LEU A 500 -25.49 24.56 12.65
N SER A 501 -26.41 24.62 11.68
CA SER A 501 -27.33 23.51 11.39
C SER A 501 -26.56 22.29 10.88
N GLY A 502 -25.58 22.49 9.99
CA GLY A 502 -24.68 21.45 9.51
C GLY A 502 -23.99 20.66 10.63
N ILE A 503 -23.56 21.31 11.71
CA ILE A 503 -23.01 20.64 12.90
C ILE A 503 -24.09 19.75 13.56
N LEU A 504 -25.26 20.32 13.87
CA LEU A 504 -26.32 19.61 14.60
C LEU A 504 -26.87 18.44 13.79
N ASP A 505 -27.17 18.63 12.50
CA ASP A 505 -27.71 17.60 11.61
C ASP A 505 -26.71 16.46 11.38
N SER A 506 -25.44 16.81 11.15
CA SER A 506 -24.34 15.84 10.97
C SER A 506 -24.17 14.94 12.19
N LEU A 507 -24.20 15.53 13.39
CA LEU A 507 -24.15 14.82 14.68
C LEU A 507 -25.41 13.97 14.90
N LEU A 508 -26.59 14.56 14.70
CA LEU A 508 -27.89 13.92 14.91
C LEU A 508 -28.03 12.67 14.05
N LEU A 509 -27.77 12.78 12.74
CA LEU A 509 -27.83 11.66 11.80
C LEU A 509 -26.79 10.58 12.14
N THR A 510 -25.55 10.98 12.45
CA THR A 510 -24.46 10.05 12.79
C THR A 510 -24.78 9.23 14.05
N VAL A 511 -25.23 9.82 15.15
CA VAL A 511 -25.55 9.02 16.36
C VAL A 511 -26.89 8.27 16.25
N SER A 512 -27.79 8.69 15.36
CA SER A 512 -29.09 8.03 15.16
C SER A 512 -28.98 6.60 14.60
N GLN A 513 -27.86 6.25 13.96
CA GLN A 513 -27.64 4.91 13.41
C GLN A 513 -27.65 3.80 14.48
N PHE A 514 -27.23 4.11 15.72
CA PHE A 514 -27.03 3.10 16.76
C PHE A 514 -28.37 2.68 17.39
N PRO A 515 -28.76 1.39 17.38
CA PRO A 515 -30.07 0.93 17.86
C PRO A 515 -30.37 1.27 19.33
N THR A 516 -29.34 1.40 20.17
CA THR A 516 -29.47 1.71 21.61
C THR A 516 -29.90 3.15 21.89
N VAL A 517 -29.78 4.05 20.90
CA VAL A 517 -30.16 5.46 21.03
C VAL A 517 -31.67 5.61 20.89
N ARG A 518 -32.28 6.31 21.84
CA ARG A 518 -33.72 6.60 21.95
C ARG A 518 -34.02 8.09 21.98
N GLN A 519 -33.10 8.88 22.53
CA GLN A 519 -33.13 10.35 22.55
C GLN A 519 -31.71 10.90 22.45
N ILE A 520 -31.56 12.10 21.90
CA ILE A 520 -30.29 12.79 21.68
C ILE A 520 -30.41 14.21 22.27
N GLN A 521 -29.57 14.56 23.23
CA GLN A 521 -29.57 15.86 23.90
C GLN A 521 -28.26 16.59 23.64
N PHE A 522 -28.32 17.77 23.04
CA PHE A 522 -27.15 18.66 22.97
C PHE A 522 -27.02 19.46 24.27
N THR A 523 -25.78 19.75 24.66
CA THR A 523 -25.41 20.68 25.75
C THR A 523 -24.24 21.55 25.32
N VAL A 524 -24.04 22.70 25.94
CA VAL A 524 -22.88 23.59 25.71
C VAL A 524 -22.09 23.73 27.00
N ASN A 525 -20.78 23.43 26.99
CA ASN A 525 -19.91 23.42 28.18
C ASN A 525 -20.46 22.61 29.38
N GLY A 526 -21.26 21.57 29.11
CA GLY A 526 -21.93 20.72 30.09
C GLY A 526 -23.33 21.18 30.50
N GLU A 527 -23.73 22.40 30.15
CA GLU A 527 -25.01 22.99 30.52
C GLU A 527 -26.09 22.76 29.44
N ARG A 528 -27.34 22.61 29.88
CA ARG A 528 -28.49 22.71 28.96
C ARG A 528 -28.70 24.17 28.58
N ARG A 529 -28.79 24.45 27.28
CA ARG A 529 -29.17 25.75 26.70
C ARG A 529 -30.44 25.57 25.88
N ALA A 530 -31.28 26.60 25.80
CA ALA A 530 -32.49 26.56 24.97
C ALA A 530 -32.16 26.69 23.47
N ALA A 531 -31.06 27.37 23.15
CA ALA A 531 -30.62 27.67 21.81
C ALA A 531 -29.08 27.52 21.68
N PHE A 532 -28.59 27.45 20.45
CA PHE A 532 -27.19 27.25 20.08
C PHE A 532 -26.79 28.17 18.92
N GLY A 533 -25.60 28.76 19.03
CA GLY A 533 -25.04 29.70 18.05
C GLY A 533 -25.69 31.09 18.10
N GLN A 534 -25.06 32.07 17.46
CA GLN A 534 -25.61 33.44 17.35
C GLN A 534 -26.96 33.50 16.60
N GLU A 535 -27.26 32.47 15.81
CA GLU A 535 -28.51 32.30 15.05
C GLU A 535 -29.67 31.76 15.91
N GLY A 536 -29.39 31.30 17.15
CA GLY A 536 -30.42 30.85 18.09
C GLY A 536 -31.08 29.51 17.75
N LEU A 537 -30.35 28.54 17.19
CA LEU A 537 -30.90 27.24 16.81
C LEU A 537 -31.39 26.45 18.05
N ASN A 538 -32.66 26.06 18.08
CA ASN A 538 -33.25 25.39 19.26
C ASN A 538 -32.56 24.05 19.56
N ILE A 539 -32.04 23.91 20.78
CA ILE A 539 -31.49 22.65 21.33
C ILE A 539 -32.02 22.32 22.74
N GLY A 540 -33.05 23.04 23.21
CA GLY A 540 -33.56 22.93 24.58
C GLY A 540 -34.27 21.62 24.90
N GLU A 541 -34.81 20.93 23.88
CA GLU A 541 -35.48 19.65 24.01
C GLU A 541 -34.61 18.49 23.49
N ALA A 542 -34.92 17.27 23.93
CA ALA A 542 -34.21 16.07 23.50
C ALA A 542 -34.78 15.53 22.18
N PHE A 543 -33.94 15.46 21.16
CA PHE A 543 -34.28 15.05 19.80
C PHE A 543 -34.57 13.55 19.72
N THR A 544 -35.57 13.17 18.92
CA THR A 544 -35.77 11.78 18.51
C THR A 544 -34.75 11.38 17.44
N PRO A 545 -34.20 10.14 17.46
CA PRO A 545 -33.29 9.66 16.43
C PRO A 545 -33.84 9.80 15.00
N ALA A 546 -33.07 10.46 14.14
CA ALA A 546 -33.37 10.67 12.73
C ALA A 546 -32.99 9.42 11.91
N ARG A 547 -33.86 8.39 11.95
CA ARG A 547 -33.71 7.16 11.15
C ARG A 547 -34.66 7.18 9.95
N PHE A 548 -34.11 7.07 8.75
CA PHE A 548 -34.87 7.08 7.49
C PHE A 548 -35.80 5.86 7.36
N GLY A 549 -37.00 6.06 6.84
CA GLY A 549 -38.04 5.02 6.65
C GLY A 549 -38.59 4.38 7.92
N HIS A 550 -38.21 4.84 9.12
CA HIS A 550 -38.58 4.19 10.38
C HIS A 550 -39.92 4.67 10.98
N ARG A 551 -40.50 5.78 10.49
CA ARG A 551 -41.80 6.25 11.01
C ARG A 551 -42.97 5.53 10.32
N PRO A 552 -44.11 5.32 11.00
CA PRO A 552 -45.29 4.70 10.40
C PRO A 552 -45.75 5.45 9.14
N GLY A 553 -45.75 4.77 7.98
CA GLY A 553 -46.16 5.34 6.69
C GLY A 553 -45.04 6.01 5.89
N GLU A 554 -43.82 6.09 6.41
CA GLU A 554 -42.62 6.38 5.62
C GLU A 554 -42.12 5.12 4.88
N ARG A 555 -41.44 5.33 3.77
CA ARG A 555 -40.73 4.34 2.93
C ARG A 555 -39.29 4.83 2.75
N LEU A 556 -38.31 3.93 2.84
CA LEU A 556 -36.90 4.26 2.63
C LEU A 556 -36.54 4.09 1.14
N VAL A 557 -36.16 5.19 0.47
CA VAL A 557 -35.65 5.16 -0.91
C VAL A 557 -34.21 5.66 -0.95
N PHE A 558 -33.49 5.31 -2.02
CA PHE A 558 -32.09 5.70 -2.21
C PHE A 558 -31.95 6.54 -3.48
N LEU A 559 -31.40 7.74 -3.33
CA LEU A 559 -31.30 8.74 -4.38
C LEU A 559 -29.84 8.96 -4.79
N PRO A 560 -29.50 8.77 -6.07
CA PRO A 560 -28.30 9.27 -6.71
C PRO A 560 -28.07 10.77 -6.44
N SER A 561 -26.88 11.10 -5.95
CA SER A 561 -26.40 12.47 -5.74
C SER A 561 -24.98 12.62 -6.29
N ARG A 562 -24.52 13.87 -6.48
CA ARG A 562 -23.22 14.19 -7.07
C ARG A 562 -22.54 15.31 -6.30
N SER A 563 -21.25 15.14 -6.02
CA SER A 563 -20.38 16.15 -5.40
C SER A 563 -19.15 16.35 -6.30
N GLU A 564 -19.11 17.48 -7.01
CA GLU A 564 -18.12 17.80 -8.07
C GLU A 564 -17.92 16.70 -9.12
N SER A 565 -16.87 15.87 -8.96
CA SER A 565 -16.51 14.76 -9.84
C SER A 565 -17.14 13.43 -9.41
N ARG A 566 -17.40 13.26 -8.10
CA ARG A 566 -17.85 12.00 -7.49
C ARG A 566 -19.37 11.93 -7.37
N TYR A 567 -19.86 10.71 -7.27
CA TYR A 567 -21.26 10.37 -7.03
C TYR A 567 -21.41 9.64 -5.70
N TYR A 568 -22.58 9.82 -5.10
CA TYR A 568 -22.91 9.33 -3.77
C TYR A 568 -24.37 8.87 -3.72
N LEU A 569 -24.63 7.76 -3.04
CA LEU A 569 -25.99 7.27 -2.80
C LEU A 569 -26.50 7.81 -1.45
N ARG A 570 -27.67 8.46 -1.45
CA ARG A 570 -28.24 9.10 -0.25
C ARG A 570 -29.63 8.52 0.10
N PRO A 571 -29.91 8.11 1.35
CA PRO A 571 -31.23 7.68 1.77
C PRO A 571 -32.20 8.86 1.88
N GLU A 572 -33.50 8.59 1.72
CA GLU A 572 -34.59 9.53 1.95
C GLU A 572 -35.85 8.82 2.46
N SER A 573 -36.62 9.49 3.33
CA SER A 573 -37.95 9.04 3.76
C SER A 573 -39.02 9.61 2.82
N VAL A 574 -39.76 8.75 2.13
CA VAL A 574 -40.93 9.13 1.31
C VAL A 574 -42.21 8.70 2.02
N SER A 575 -43.14 9.63 2.23
CA SER A 575 -44.40 9.36 2.96
C SER A 575 -45.59 9.11 2.03
N GLY A 576 -46.57 8.34 2.50
CA GLY A 576 -47.91 8.28 1.88
C GLY A 576 -48.08 7.29 0.72
N VAL A 577 -47.09 6.43 0.45
CA VAL A 577 -47.16 5.44 -0.64
C VAL A 577 -47.99 4.21 -0.23
N ALA A 578 -49.31 4.32 -0.39
CA ALA A 578 -50.30 3.30 -0.06
C ALA A 578 -50.47 2.20 -1.14
N LEU A 579 -49.35 1.69 -1.67
CA LEU A 579 -49.31 0.66 -2.72
C LEU A 579 -48.66 -0.64 -2.21
N GLN A 580 -48.87 -1.73 -2.94
CA GLN A 580 -48.29 -3.06 -2.68
C GLN A 580 -47.85 -3.73 -4.01
N GLY A 581 -47.03 -4.79 -3.91
CA GLY A 581 -46.60 -5.60 -5.06
C GLY A 581 -45.85 -4.81 -6.14
N GLU A 582 -46.06 -5.19 -7.40
CA GLU A 582 -45.44 -4.54 -8.57
C GLU A 582 -45.74 -3.04 -8.63
N ALA A 583 -46.98 -2.62 -8.33
CA ALA A 583 -47.37 -1.22 -8.36
C ALA A 583 -46.61 -0.35 -7.32
N LEU A 584 -46.23 -0.93 -6.18
CA LEU A 584 -45.36 -0.25 -5.20
C LEU A 584 -43.95 -0.08 -5.76
N ILE A 585 -43.37 -1.14 -6.32
CA ILE A 585 -42.02 -1.11 -6.88
C ILE A 585 -41.97 -0.12 -8.05
N GLU A 586 -42.91 -0.18 -8.98
CA GLU A 586 -42.97 0.73 -10.12
C GLU A 586 -43.09 2.19 -9.67
N ASN A 587 -43.94 2.49 -8.68
CA ASN A 587 -44.10 3.84 -8.14
C ASN A 587 -42.79 4.36 -7.51
N LEU A 588 -42.10 3.55 -6.70
CA LEU A 588 -40.84 3.93 -6.06
C LEU A 588 -39.67 4.05 -7.07
N VAL A 589 -39.58 3.14 -8.04
CA VAL A 589 -38.59 3.23 -9.13
C VAL A 589 -38.82 4.48 -9.98
N ARG A 590 -40.07 4.78 -10.36
CA ARG A 590 -40.41 6.03 -11.07
C ARG A 590 -40.11 7.27 -10.23
N TYR A 591 -40.32 7.23 -8.91
CA TYR A 591 -39.92 8.32 -8.00
C TYR A 591 -38.40 8.54 -8.01
N VAL A 592 -37.59 7.49 -7.82
CA VAL A 592 -36.11 7.58 -7.84
C VAL A 592 -35.62 8.13 -9.17
N LEU A 593 -36.14 7.64 -10.31
CA LEU A 593 -35.81 8.15 -11.64
C LEU A 593 -36.18 9.64 -11.80
N THR A 594 -37.33 10.06 -11.29
CA THR A 594 -37.79 11.47 -11.35
C THR A 594 -36.88 12.40 -10.56
N GLN A 595 -36.55 12.05 -9.30
CA GLN A 595 -35.64 12.84 -8.47
C GLN A 595 -34.20 12.86 -9.02
N SER A 596 -33.81 11.84 -9.79
CA SER A 596 -32.48 11.70 -10.38
C SER A 596 -32.37 12.27 -11.81
N SER A 597 -33.40 12.99 -12.29
CA SER A 597 -33.48 13.55 -13.65
C SER A 597 -32.35 14.52 -14.04
N GLN A 598 -31.60 15.05 -13.06
CA GLN A 598 -30.38 15.84 -13.30
C GLN A 598 -29.16 14.99 -13.73
N LEU A 599 -29.19 13.68 -13.48
CA LEU A 599 -28.12 12.73 -13.83
C LEU A 599 -28.51 11.79 -14.97
N TYR A 600 -29.81 11.60 -15.21
CA TYR A 600 -30.37 10.59 -16.12
C TYR A 600 -31.56 11.12 -16.92
N SER A 601 -31.70 10.68 -18.18
CA SER A 601 -32.94 10.79 -18.96
C SER A 601 -33.34 9.39 -19.40
N LEU A 602 -34.20 8.76 -18.61
CA LEU A 602 -34.56 7.34 -18.66
C LEU A 602 -36.06 7.17 -18.48
N ASN A 603 -36.68 6.32 -19.31
CA ASN A 603 -38.08 5.94 -19.20
C ASN A 603 -38.19 4.45 -18.87
N LEU A 604 -38.72 4.15 -17.68
CA LEU A 604 -39.14 2.80 -17.31
C LEU A 604 -40.40 2.43 -18.11
N ALA A 605 -40.32 1.35 -18.88
CA ALA A 605 -41.44 0.79 -19.64
C ALA A 605 -42.34 -0.06 -18.74
N ALA A 606 -41.77 -0.98 -17.96
CA ALA A 606 -42.51 -1.89 -17.10
C ALA A 606 -41.70 -2.36 -15.87
N VAL A 607 -42.41 -2.92 -14.89
CA VAL A 607 -41.87 -3.80 -13.85
C VAL A 607 -42.52 -5.17 -14.01
N ARG A 608 -41.76 -6.25 -13.83
CA ARG A 608 -42.29 -7.63 -13.74
C ARG A 608 -41.62 -8.37 -12.58
N ILE A 609 -42.34 -9.24 -11.89
CA ILE A 609 -41.78 -10.14 -10.87
C ILE A 609 -41.94 -11.59 -11.34
N GLU A 610 -40.82 -12.26 -11.57
CA GLU A 610 -40.78 -13.65 -12.05
C GLU A 610 -39.75 -14.43 -11.21
N ASN A 611 -40.14 -15.58 -10.63
CA ASN A 611 -39.26 -16.44 -9.82
C ASN A 611 -38.46 -15.70 -8.72
N GLU A 612 -39.12 -14.81 -7.96
CA GLU A 612 -38.54 -13.95 -6.91
C GLU A 612 -37.49 -12.91 -7.40
N ILE A 613 -37.34 -12.75 -8.71
CA ILE A 613 -36.52 -11.73 -9.36
C ILE A 613 -37.40 -10.56 -9.81
N VAL A 614 -36.94 -9.32 -9.55
CA VAL A 614 -37.58 -8.10 -10.03
C VAL A 614 -36.90 -7.63 -11.31
N TYR A 615 -37.64 -7.66 -12.42
CA TYR A 615 -37.20 -7.14 -13.71
C TYR A 615 -37.65 -5.69 -13.86
N LEU A 616 -36.69 -4.78 -14.04
CA LEU A 616 -36.93 -3.37 -14.35
C LEU A 616 -36.66 -3.17 -15.85
N ASP A 617 -37.71 -2.96 -16.62
CA ASP A 617 -37.66 -2.92 -18.09
C ASP A 617 -37.71 -1.47 -18.57
N PHE A 618 -36.66 -1.03 -19.25
CA PHE A 618 -36.48 0.33 -19.76
C PHE A 618 -36.71 0.40 -21.26
N THR A 619 -37.07 1.59 -21.77
CA THR A 619 -37.02 1.85 -23.22
C THR A 619 -35.59 2.13 -23.69
N ASP A 620 -35.40 2.27 -25.01
CA ASP A 620 -34.13 2.63 -25.66
C ASP A 620 -33.37 3.81 -25.03
N SER A 621 -34.07 4.68 -24.27
CA SER A 621 -33.46 5.71 -23.42
C SER A 621 -32.33 5.18 -22.52
N PHE A 622 -32.34 3.91 -22.13
CA PHE A 622 -31.27 3.26 -21.38
C PHE A 622 -29.91 3.31 -22.08
N HIS A 623 -29.88 3.31 -23.42
CA HIS A 623 -28.62 3.40 -24.18
C HIS A 623 -27.87 4.72 -23.95
N ASN A 624 -28.53 5.77 -23.44
CA ASN A 624 -27.89 7.01 -22.99
C ASN A 624 -26.91 6.82 -21.81
N LEU A 625 -27.00 5.69 -21.08
CA LEU A 625 -26.03 5.30 -20.06
C LEU A 625 -24.77 4.65 -20.62
N LEU A 626 -24.83 4.06 -21.82
CA LEU A 626 -23.82 3.13 -22.34
C LEU A 626 -22.70 3.81 -23.12
N ALA A 627 -22.39 5.07 -22.78
CA ALA A 627 -21.22 5.74 -23.31
C ALA A 627 -19.95 5.06 -22.77
N ASP A 628 -18.98 4.80 -23.62
CA ASP A 628 -17.81 3.99 -23.28
C ASP A 628 -16.77 4.80 -22.47
N ASN A 629 -16.96 4.85 -21.14
CA ASN A 629 -16.06 5.50 -20.17
C ASN A 629 -16.46 5.22 -18.71
N MET A 630 -15.47 5.31 -17.81
CA MET A 630 -15.63 5.11 -16.36
C MET A 630 -16.73 5.97 -15.72
N ALA A 631 -16.89 7.23 -16.16
CA ALA A 631 -17.90 8.14 -15.60
C ALA A 631 -19.34 7.83 -16.05
N ALA A 632 -19.52 7.02 -17.08
CA ALA A 632 -20.80 6.44 -17.47
C ALA A 632 -21.05 5.12 -16.73
N ALA A 633 -20.05 4.23 -16.67
CA ALA A 633 -20.10 3.00 -15.87
C ALA A 633 -20.43 3.27 -14.38
N ALA A 634 -19.81 4.29 -13.78
CA ALA A 634 -20.09 4.72 -12.41
C ALA A 634 -21.54 5.23 -12.22
N ARG A 635 -22.08 5.99 -13.18
CA ARG A 635 -23.48 6.45 -13.15
C ARG A 635 -24.47 5.30 -13.32
N ALA A 636 -24.13 4.29 -14.12
CA ALA A 636 -24.94 3.08 -14.28
C ALA A 636 -24.94 2.21 -13.02
N ALA A 637 -23.77 2.00 -12.39
CA ALA A 637 -23.65 1.32 -11.11
C ALA A 637 -24.44 2.04 -10.00
N LEU A 638 -24.30 3.37 -9.88
CA LEU A 638 -25.05 4.19 -8.94
C LEU A 638 -26.57 4.05 -9.11
N LEU A 639 -27.06 4.01 -10.36
CA LEU A 639 -28.49 3.81 -10.63
C LEU A 639 -28.95 2.41 -10.22
N ARG A 640 -28.18 1.37 -10.61
CA ARG A 640 -28.48 -0.02 -10.28
C ARG A 640 -28.59 -0.21 -8.77
N ASP A 641 -27.61 0.28 -8.02
CA ASP A 641 -27.54 0.15 -6.56
C ASP A 641 -28.65 0.98 -5.87
N ALA A 642 -28.99 2.17 -6.40
CA ALA A 642 -30.11 2.97 -5.93
C ALA A 642 -31.46 2.25 -6.04
N LEU A 643 -31.73 1.66 -7.22
CA LEU A 643 -32.98 0.96 -7.48
C LEU A 643 -33.03 -0.36 -6.68
N ALA A 644 -31.92 -1.09 -6.60
CA ALA A 644 -31.81 -2.34 -5.86
C ALA A 644 -32.06 -2.16 -4.35
N LEU A 645 -31.41 -1.19 -3.70
CA LEU A 645 -31.67 -0.92 -2.27
C LEU A 645 -33.08 -0.35 -2.03
N THR A 646 -33.61 0.46 -2.95
CA THR A 646 -35.00 0.95 -2.86
C THR A 646 -36.01 -0.19 -2.94
N ILE A 647 -35.72 -1.25 -3.69
CA ILE A 647 -36.55 -2.47 -3.73
C ILE A 647 -36.40 -3.26 -2.41
N LEU A 648 -35.16 -3.52 -1.97
CA LEU A 648 -34.85 -4.28 -0.75
C LEU A 648 -35.51 -3.71 0.51
N GLU A 649 -35.63 -2.38 0.62
CA GLU A 649 -36.25 -1.69 1.77
C GLU A 649 -37.77 -1.55 1.69
N ASN A 650 -38.41 -1.95 0.59
CA ASN A 650 -39.86 -1.78 0.42
C ASN A 650 -40.62 -3.04 -0.03
N ALA A 651 -39.90 -4.06 -0.50
CA ALA A 651 -40.43 -5.32 -1.00
C ALA A 651 -39.51 -6.50 -0.57
N PRO A 652 -40.02 -7.75 -0.53
CA PRO A 652 -39.26 -8.90 -0.02
C PRO A 652 -38.23 -9.49 -1.01
N TYR A 653 -37.79 -8.73 -2.01
CA TYR A 653 -36.96 -9.24 -3.10
C TYR A 653 -35.51 -8.77 -2.99
N ALA A 654 -34.59 -9.72 -3.14
CA ALA A 654 -33.14 -9.49 -3.08
C ALA A 654 -32.48 -9.43 -4.47
N ASN A 655 -33.14 -9.94 -5.52
CA ASN A 655 -32.57 -10.06 -6.87
C ASN A 655 -33.26 -9.10 -7.85
N ILE A 656 -32.46 -8.26 -8.52
CA ILE A 656 -32.94 -7.22 -9.44
C ILE A 656 -32.17 -7.31 -10.75
N HIS A 657 -32.88 -7.36 -11.89
CA HIS A 657 -32.30 -7.42 -13.23
C HIS A 657 -32.79 -6.22 -14.05
N LEU A 658 -31.86 -5.47 -14.64
CA LEU A 658 -32.18 -4.35 -15.54
C LEU A 658 -32.28 -4.87 -16.99
N THR A 659 -33.38 -4.57 -17.67
CA THR A 659 -33.64 -4.97 -19.06
C THR A 659 -33.99 -3.77 -19.93
N VAL A 660 -33.83 -3.90 -21.25
CA VAL A 660 -34.20 -2.91 -22.26
C VAL A 660 -35.09 -3.58 -23.30
N ASN A 661 -36.30 -3.08 -23.49
CA ASN A 661 -37.33 -3.64 -24.38
C ASN A 661 -37.52 -5.16 -24.20
N GLY A 662 -37.52 -5.65 -22.96
CA GLY A 662 -37.68 -7.07 -22.61
C GLY A 662 -36.45 -7.95 -22.83
N LYS A 663 -35.24 -7.37 -22.99
CA LYS A 663 -33.98 -8.11 -23.18
C LYS A 663 -32.88 -7.62 -22.25
N THR A 664 -31.95 -8.48 -21.86
CA THR A 664 -30.73 -8.05 -21.17
C THR A 664 -29.91 -7.15 -22.10
N PRO A 665 -29.55 -5.91 -21.70
CA PRO A 665 -28.72 -5.04 -22.52
C PRO A 665 -27.28 -5.56 -22.61
N VAL A 666 -26.57 -5.17 -23.67
CA VAL A 666 -25.13 -5.40 -23.79
C VAL A 666 -24.42 -4.76 -22.60
N GLN A 667 -23.44 -5.44 -22.01
CA GLN A 667 -22.56 -4.91 -20.97
C GLN A 667 -21.28 -4.39 -21.63
N PRO A 668 -21.05 -3.07 -21.70
CA PRO A 668 -19.80 -2.51 -22.24
C PRO A 668 -18.62 -2.78 -21.29
N GLU A 669 -17.40 -2.48 -21.75
CA GLU A 669 -16.21 -2.61 -20.90
C GLU A 669 -16.35 -1.71 -19.65
N HIS A 670 -15.84 -2.19 -18.52
CA HIS A 670 -15.88 -1.51 -17.21
C HIS A 670 -17.25 -1.38 -16.52
N PHE A 671 -18.38 -1.69 -17.17
CA PHE A 671 -19.69 -1.67 -16.52
C PHE A 671 -19.87 -2.85 -15.56
N LEU A 672 -20.49 -2.61 -14.40
CA LEU A 672 -20.93 -3.68 -13.51
C LEU A 672 -22.09 -4.48 -14.15
N PRO A 673 -22.31 -5.75 -13.75
CA PRO A 673 -23.44 -6.53 -14.23
C PRO A 673 -24.79 -5.82 -14.01
N TRP A 674 -25.67 -5.96 -15.01
CA TRP A 674 -27.05 -5.48 -14.99
C TRP A 674 -27.97 -6.25 -14.03
N GLU A 675 -27.43 -7.32 -13.45
CA GLU A 675 -28.05 -8.17 -12.45
C GLU A 675 -27.40 -7.84 -11.10
N SER A 676 -28.21 -7.76 -10.04
CA SER A 676 -27.75 -7.39 -8.70
C SER A 676 -28.50 -8.18 -7.63
N THR A 677 -27.74 -8.83 -6.74
CA THR A 677 -28.25 -9.45 -5.51
C THR A 677 -27.84 -8.57 -4.34
N VAL A 678 -28.81 -8.14 -3.52
CA VAL A 678 -28.60 -7.21 -2.40
C VAL A 678 -29.13 -7.80 -1.09
N SER A 679 -28.44 -7.51 0.01
CA SER A 679 -28.75 -8.08 1.33
C SER A 679 -28.66 -7.02 2.44
N ARG A 680 -28.95 -7.43 3.69
CA ARG A 680 -28.69 -6.61 4.89
C ARG A 680 -27.68 -7.33 5.79
N PRO A 681 -26.76 -6.61 6.45
CA PRO A 681 -26.55 -5.16 6.41
C PRO A 681 -25.95 -4.70 5.07
N TYR A 682 -25.97 -3.39 4.83
CA TYR A 682 -25.33 -2.76 3.69
C TYR A 682 -24.69 -1.43 4.10
N PHE A 683 -23.70 -1.01 3.32
CA PHE A 683 -22.81 0.10 3.62
C PHE A 683 -22.71 1.03 2.42
N LEU A 684 -23.14 2.28 2.62
CA LEU A 684 -23.21 3.29 1.56
C LEU A 684 -21.89 4.05 1.48
N ASN A 685 -21.44 4.32 0.25
CA ASN A 685 -20.34 5.24 -0.06
C ASN A 685 -19.12 5.00 0.85
N LEU A 686 -18.61 3.77 0.82
CA LEU A 686 -17.52 3.33 1.68
C LEU A 686 -16.25 4.15 1.40
N GLU A 687 -15.66 4.69 2.47
CA GLU A 687 -14.27 5.14 2.53
C GLU A 687 -13.42 3.96 3.05
N GLU A 688 -12.32 3.66 2.35
CA GLU A 688 -11.32 2.64 2.71
C GLU A 688 -10.05 3.29 3.29
#